data_AF-A0A841RCA3-F1
#
_entry.id   AF-A0A841RCA3-F1
#
_cell.length_a   1.000
_cell.length_b   1.000
_cell.length_c   1.000
_cell.angle_alpha   90.00
_cell.angle_beta   90.00
_cell.angle_gamma   90.00
#
_symmetry.space_group_name_H-M   'P 1'
#
loop_
_entity.id
_entity.type
_entity.pdbx_description
1 polymer ?
#
loop_
_entity_poly.entity_id
_entity_poly.type
_entity_poly.pdbx_seq_one_letter_code
_entity_poly.pdbx_strand_id
1 'polypeptide(L)'
;MKNKTAGIALALFLFFLSSAAFAQINENTSIQIFPQFNLGLPGGRMGDLGATIGGGADLKIQHLFDSLPFLYLEGDVTAGVLPYPGNNLVMLTAGMGVGVNLKLLNRMSLDVGAQGGWYLGLVSGEEGVFSNPWFGGNVNVLFDMTPNLTLTAGAGYKYFIYPDQMLHHGLSFQIGTVFRLGSKDNRSELEMESIEIDPLFPILYEYYSDNAFGKLIIKNTERNTIEDLKVSFYVDQYMEQPEVCATVPLLKRGETAEVDLKAIFTTGLLDLTDTSKVSTEIQVSYNLLGRKISYSTPQTIRVLGRNSLTWDDDRKAASFVSAKDPTVQLFARNTAGVIRELDQSAINLNLRIALGIFETLELYGMNYVIDPASSYIEMSENSDAVDFVQFPSQTLTFRAGDCDDLSVLATSLLESVGIETAFITVPGHIYMAFSLGITKEEARRTFTNLDEFVFHDDKTWIPVEITLLSEGFLEAWKYGAREWREYDGLGRAQFYPVHDAWTKYKAATVPGGALPLLFPSQENMISNYNESLDIFIERELEPHVAEFSEKLQRRDTARLRNSFGVVYAKYGKYDKAEEQFNRALRMEPDFAPAMINMGNILFLQKEMDAALNMYNKADALKPDTPTIIAAIAKTRYEMEQYDQVKNLYQDLQNKAPDLAAQYAYLNNEISVIGRASAARANVVTDWEVDEENEE
;
A
#
# COMPACT_ATOMS: atom_id res chain seq x y z
N MET A 1 0.75 -85.11 -1.25
CA MET A 1 -0.19 -84.14 -0.65
C MET A 1 0.45 -83.12 0.31
N LYS A 2 1.58 -83.41 1.01
CA LYS A 2 2.21 -82.46 1.95
C LYS A 2 2.92 -81.22 1.33
N ASN A 3 3.26 -81.22 0.04
CA ASN A 3 3.87 -80.06 -0.63
C ASN A 3 2.88 -79.10 -1.33
N LYS A 4 1.63 -79.51 -1.58
CA LYS A 4 0.61 -78.66 -2.27
C LYS A 4 0.09 -77.55 -1.35
N THR A 5 -0.04 -77.80 -0.05
CA THR A 5 -0.46 -76.81 0.96
C THR A 5 0.64 -75.82 1.32
N ALA A 6 1.91 -76.20 1.29
CA ALA A 6 3.02 -75.30 1.63
C ALA A 6 3.24 -74.21 0.57
N GLY A 7 3.14 -74.53 -0.73
CA GLY A 7 3.29 -73.54 -1.81
C GLY A 7 2.11 -72.57 -1.92
N ILE A 8 0.88 -73.07 -1.76
CA ILE A 8 -0.33 -72.22 -1.73
C ILE A 8 -0.39 -71.38 -0.46
N ALA A 9 -0.01 -71.95 0.69
CA ALA A 9 0.11 -71.20 1.93
C ALA A 9 1.23 -70.15 1.85
N LEU A 10 2.37 -70.43 1.21
CA LEU A 10 3.45 -69.44 1.02
C LEU A 10 3.06 -68.33 0.04
N ALA A 11 2.35 -68.64 -1.05
CA ALA A 11 1.85 -67.64 -2.00
C ALA A 11 0.75 -66.77 -1.39
N LEU A 12 -0.19 -67.36 -0.64
CA LEU A 12 -1.18 -66.63 0.14
C LEU A 12 -0.52 -65.86 1.29
N PHE A 13 0.52 -66.39 1.94
CA PHE A 13 1.25 -65.72 3.01
C PHE A 13 2.09 -64.55 2.46
N LEU A 14 2.70 -64.65 1.28
CA LEU A 14 3.35 -63.54 0.58
C LEU A 14 2.34 -62.49 0.09
N PHE A 15 1.19 -62.93 -0.43
CA PHE A 15 0.06 -62.04 -0.75
C PHE A 15 -0.43 -61.30 0.51
N PHE A 16 -0.61 -62.01 1.63
CA PHE A 16 -1.03 -61.44 2.91
C PHE A 16 0.05 -60.58 3.58
N LEU A 17 1.34 -60.89 3.45
CA LEU A 17 2.44 -60.04 3.93
C LEU A 17 2.61 -58.79 3.07
N SER A 18 2.42 -58.87 1.75
CA SER A 18 2.39 -57.69 0.87
C SER A 18 1.15 -56.82 1.14
N SER A 19 0.01 -57.41 1.47
CA SER A 19 -1.19 -56.65 1.84
C SER A 19 -1.13 -56.09 3.27
N ALA A 20 -0.43 -56.76 4.20
CA ALA A 20 -0.30 -56.32 5.59
C ALA A 20 0.80 -55.25 5.79
N ALA A 21 1.84 -55.24 4.95
CA ALA A 21 2.86 -54.19 4.96
C ALA A 21 2.38 -52.87 4.29
N PHE A 22 1.28 -52.89 3.55
CA PHE A 22 0.81 -51.76 2.73
C PHE A 22 -0.73 -51.60 2.76
N ALA A 23 -1.33 -51.77 3.94
CA ALA A 23 -2.79 -51.82 4.14
C ALA A 23 -3.57 -50.49 3.91
N GLN A 24 -2.95 -49.47 3.33
CA GLN A 24 -3.66 -48.30 2.78
C GLN A 24 -3.56 -48.33 1.26
N ILE A 25 -4.71 -48.48 0.58
CA ILE A 25 -4.81 -48.21 -0.86
C ILE A 25 -4.55 -46.71 -1.04
N ASN A 26 -3.30 -46.37 -1.33
CA ASN A 26 -2.83 -45.00 -1.55
C ASN A 26 -2.84 -44.68 -3.07
N GLU A 27 -2.69 -43.41 -3.47
CA GLU A 27 -2.69 -42.97 -4.90
C GLU A 27 -1.63 -43.66 -5.79
N ASN A 28 -0.72 -44.38 -5.14
CA ASN A 28 0.38 -45.13 -5.71
C ASN A 28 0.04 -46.58 -6.08
N THR A 29 -1.19 -47.01 -5.84
CA THR A 29 -1.69 -48.33 -6.21
C THR A 29 -2.37 -48.27 -7.57
N SER A 30 -2.15 -49.26 -8.42
CA SER A 30 -2.80 -49.35 -9.72
C SER A 30 -3.12 -50.79 -10.12
N ILE A 31 -4.19 -50.95 -10.89
CA ILE A 31 -4.48 -52.17 -11.61
C ILE A 31 -4.16 -51.92 -13.07
N GLN A 32 -3.30 -52.72 -13.67
CA GLN A 32 -3.11 -52.68 -15.10
C GLN A 32 -3.67 -53.95 -15.75
N ILE A 33 -4.35 -53.76 -16.88
CA ILE A 33 -4.93 -54.84 -17.69
C ILE A 33 -4.30 -54.75 -19.07
N PHE A 34 -3.73 -55.86 -19.53
CA PHE A 34 -2.92 -55.87 -20.73
C PHE A 34 -3.06 -57.17 -21.52
N PRO A 35 -3.49 -57.12 -22.80
CA PRO A 35 -3.07 -58.13 -23.76
C PRO A 35 -1.54 -58.09 -23.94
N GLN A 36 -0.93 -59.26 -24.04
CA GLN A 36 0.49 -59.43 -24.26
C GLN A 36 0.75 -60.36 -25.44
N PHE A 37 1.65 -59.94 -26.32
CA PHE A 37 2.24 -60.79 -27.35
C PHE A 37 3.62 -61.23 -26.86
N ASN A 38 3.84 -62.52 -26.69
CA ASN A 38 5.11 -63.07 -26.22
C ASN A 38 5.83 -63.79 -27.35
N LEU A 39 7.11 -63.47 -27.51
CA LEU A 39 8.04 -64.14 -28.41
C LEU A 39 9.05 -64.91 -27.56
N GLY A 40 8.85 -66.23 -27.45
CA GLY A 40 9.80 -67.10 -26.78
C GLY A 40 11.11 -67.18 -27.56
N LEU A 41 12.23 -67.05 -26.86
CA LEU A 41 13.55 -67.23 -27.45
C LEU A 41 14.02 -68.69 -27.30
N PRO A 42 14.85 -69.20 -28.23
CA PRO A 42 15.35 -70.57 -28.18
C PRO A 42 16.27 -70.79 -26.99
N GLY A 43 16.13 -71.94 -26.29
CA GLY A 43 17.04 -72.34 -25.21
C GLY A 43 16.39 -72.71 -23.87
N GLY A 44 15.06 -72.62 -23.74
CA GLY A 44 14.31 -73.07 -22.56
C GLY A 44 13.41 -74.29 -22.82
N ARG A 45 12.85 -74.90 -21.76
CA ARG A 45 11.85 -76.00 -21.83
C ARG A 45 10.61 -75.62 -22.64
N MET A 46 10.30 -74.32 -22.72
CA MET A 46 9.22 -73.74 -23.50
C MET A 46 9.68 -73.17 -24.87
N GLY A 47 10.94 -73.39 -25.26
CA GLY A 47 11.64 -72.71 -26.36
C GLY A 47 11.11 -72.94 -27.78
N ASP A 48 10.11 -73.81 -27.97
CA ASP A 48 9.54 -74.15 -29.29
C ASP A 48 8.12 -73.61 -29.52
N LEU A 49 7.58 -72.79 -28.60
CA LEU A 49 6.22 -72.25 -28.71
C LEU A 49 6.06 -71.11 -29.75
N GLY A 50 7.17 -70.51 -30.20
CA GLY A 50 7.14 -69.40 -31.15
C GLY A 50 6.44 -68.14 -30.60
N ALA A 51 5.73 -67.44 -31.47
CA ALA A 51 4.94 -66.26 -31.14
C ALA A 51 3.59 -66.66 -30.52
N THR A 52 3.28 -66.13 -29.33
CA THR A 52 2.07 -66.45 -28.57
C THR A 52 1.32 -65.17 -28.19
N ILE A 53 -0.01 -65.26 -28.12
CA ILE A 53 -0.86 -64.19 -27.59
C ILE A 53 -1.41 -64.65 -26.24
N GLY A 54 -1.30 -63.78 -25.25
CA GLY A 54 -1.87 -63.97 -23.93
C GLY A 54 -2.38 -62.64 -23.39
N GLY A 55 -2.62 -62.62 -22.09
CA GLY A 55 -3.04 -61.43 -21.38
C GLY A 55 -2.84 -61.61 -19.90
N GLY A 56 -2.83 -60.51 -19.18
CA GLY A 56 -2.76 -60.51 -17.74
C GLY A 56 -3.43 -59.30 -17.13
N ALA A 57 -3.61 -59.39 -15.83
CA ALA A 57 -3.88 -58.25 -14.98
C ALA A 57 -2.84 -58.26 -13.87
N ASP A 58 -2.30 -57.08 -13.55
CA ASP A 58 -1.39 -56.87 -12.45
C ASP A 58 -1.96 -55.85 -11.46
N LEU A 59 -1.67 -56.10 -10.19
CA LEU A 59 -1.83 -55.13 -9.12
C LEU A 59 -0.43 -54.61 -8.79
N LYS A 60 -0.21 -53.32 -8.98
CA LYS A 60 1.06 -52.64 -8.77
C LYS A 60 0.96 -51.63 -7.66
N ILE A 61 2.02 -51.52 -6.87
CA ILE A 61 2.23 -50.47 -5.89
C ILE A 61 3.58 -49.83 -6.20
N GLN A 62 3.58 -48.53 -6.50
CA GLN A 62 4.78 -47.78 -6.85
C GLN A 62 5.10 -46.70 -5.83
N HIS A 63 6.28 -46.74 -5.23
CA HIS A 63 6.81 -45.64 -4.44
C HIS A 63 7.69 -44.74 -5.32
N LEU A 64 7.34 -43.46 -5.40
CA LEU A 64 8.12 -42.41 -6.08
C LEU A 64 8.91 -41.64 -5.02
N PHE A 65 10.17 -41.31 -5.31
CA PHE A 65 11.02 -40.54 -4.39
C PHE A 65 10.89 -39.03 -4.65
N ASP A 66 10.70 -38.23 -3.61
CA ASP A 66 10.52 -36.78 -3.78
C ASP A 66 11.79 -36.07 -4.25
N SER A 67 12.96 -36.50 -3.76
CA SER A 67 14.26 -35.94 -4.15
C SER A 67 14.76 -36.40 -5.52
N LEU A 68 14.24 -37.53 -6.01
CA LEU A 68 14.55 -38.11 -7.31
C LEU A 68 13.23 -38.51 -7.99
N PRO A 69 12.43 -37.55 -8.48
CA PRO A 69 11.05 -37.78 -8.93
C PRO A 69 10.95 -38.67 -10.16
N PHE A 70 12.08 -38.92 -10.84
CA PHE A 70 12.19 -39.87 -11.94
C PHE A 70 12.43 -41.31 -11.46
N LEU A 71 12.83 -41.55 -10.22
CA LEU A 71 13.12 -42.89 -9.69
C LEU A 71 11.88 -43.47 -9.00
N TYR A 72 11.62 -44.75 -9.20
CA TYR A 72 10.57 -45.46 -8.48
C TYR A 72 11.01 -46.84 -7.99
N LEU A 73 10.40 -47.29 -6.90
CA LEU A 73 10.39 -48.66 -6.42
C LEU A 73 9.01 -49.24 -6.64
N GLU A 74 8.91 -50.45 -7.18
CA GLU A 74 7.64 -51.11 -7.49
C GLU A 74 7.56 -52.47 -6.81
N GLY A 75 6.37 -52.81 -6.31
CA GLY A 75 5.96 -54.18 -6.02
C GLY A 75 4.76 -54.55 -6.89
N ASP A 76 4.77 -55.75 -7.46
CA ASP A 76 3.71 -56.21 -8.35
C ASP A 76 3.25 -57.64 -8.02
N VAL A 77 1.96 -57.89 -8.23
CA VAL A 77 1.39 -59.23 -8.36
C VAL A 77 0.69 -59.32 -9.70
N THR A 78 1.19 -60.18 -10.58
CA THR A 78 0.65 -60.36 -11.93
C THR A 78 0.01 -61.74 -12.06
N ALA A 79 -1.24 -61.79 -12.50
CA ALA A 79 -1.88 -63.01 -12.97
C ALA A 79 -1.96 -62.98 -14.50
N GLY A 80 -1.38 -63.98 -15.17
CA GLY A 80 -1.33 -64.05 -16.62
C GLY A 80 -1.54 -65.46 -17.14
N VAL A 81 -2.01 -65.56 -18.39
CA VAL A 81 -2.12 -66.83 -19.11
C VAL A 81 -1.14 -66.82 -20.28
N LEU A 82 -0.33 -67.87 -20.37
CA LEU A 82 0.58 -68.15 -21.47
C LEU A 82 0.18 -69.47 -22.15
N PRO A 83 0.29 -69.59 -23.48
CA PRO A 83 0.11 -70.87 -24.13
C PRO A 83 1.20 -71.87 -23.71
N TYR A 84 0.81 -73.13 -23.51
CA TYR A 84 1.69 -74.26 -23.23
C TYR A 84 1.48 -75.32 -24.32
N PRO A 85 2.47 -76.14 -24.72
CA PRO A 85 2.24 -77.15 -25.76
C PRO A 85 1.07 -78.07 -25.36
N GLY A 86 -0.04 -78.00 -26.10
CA GLY A 86 -1.25 -78.79 -25.85
C GLY A 86 -2.14 -78.33 -24.68
N ASN A 87 -1.79 -77.28 -23.93
CA ASN A 87 -2.51 -76.81 -22.74
C ASN A 87 -2.33 -75.28 -22.52
N ASN A 88 -2.83 -74.74 -21.41
CA ASN A 88 -2.57 -73.35 -20.99
C ASN A 88 -1.73 -73.34 -19.72
N LEU A 89 -0.71 -72.49 -19.65
CA LEU A 89 0.02 -72.19 -18.42
C LEU A 89 -0.58 -70.94 -17.77
N VAL A 90 -1.22 -71.10 -16.63
CA VAL A 90 -1.59 -69.98 -15.76
C VAL A 90 -0.39 -69.65 -14.90
N MET A 91 0.05 -68.40 -14.94
CA MET A 91 1.15 -67.91 -14.12
C MET A 91 0.66 -66.85 -13.15
N LEU A 92 1.08 -67.00 -11.90
CA LEU A 92 1.00 -65.96 -10.89
C LEU A 92 2.43 -65.54 -10.54
N THR A 93 2.80 -64.29 -10.80
CA THR A 93 4.11 -63.75 -10.41
C THR A 93 3.93 -62.74 -9.29
N ALA A 94 4.84 -62.76 -8.33
CA ALA A 94 5.02 -61.68 -7.36
C ALA A 94 6.44 -61.16 -7.50
N GLY A 95 6.60 -59.84 -7.62
CA GLY A 95 7.86 -59.20 -7.96
C GLY A 95 8.10 -57.91 -7.17
N MET A 96 9.37 -57.54 -7.11
CA MET A 96 9.80 -56.20 -6.75
C MET A 96 10.74 -55.67 -7.84
N GLY A 97 10.70 -54.37 -8.08
CA GLY A 97 11.47 -53.72 -9.11
C GLY A 97 11.91 -52.32 -8.73
N VAL A 98 12.86 -51.82 -9.52
CA VAL A 98 13.30 -50.43 -9.51
C VAL A 98 13.31 -49.95 -10.95
N GLY A 99 12.91 -48.71 -11.17
CA GLY A 99 12.92 -48.15 -12.50
C GLY A 99 12.98 -46.65 -12.51
N VAL A 100 13.05 -46.11 -13.72
CA VAL A 100 13.03 -44.68 -13.98
C VAL A 100 11.83 -44.32 -14.85
N ASN A 101 11.05 -43.31 -14.44
CA ASN A 101 10.00 -42.66 -15.22
C ASN A 101 10.54 -41.35 -15.79
N LEU A 102 10.66 -41.25 -17.10
CA LEU A 102 11.10 -40.05 -17.81
C LEU A 102 9.90 -39.39 -18.49
N LYS A 103 9.58 -38.13 -18.12
CA LYS A 103 8.53 -37.37 -18.79
C LYS A 103 9.00 -36.90 -20.17
N LEU A 104 8.31 -37.32 -21.21
CA LEU A 104 8.58 -36.93 -22.61
C LEU A 104 7.77 -35.69 -23.02
N LEU A 105 6.50 -35.63 -22.60
CA LEU A 105 5.55 -34.52 -22.79
C LEU A 105 4.60 -34.45 -21.57
N ASN A 106 3.74 -33.42 -21.46
CA ASN A 106 2.80 -33.27 -20.32
C ASN A 106 1.95 -34.53 -20.03
N ARG A 107 1.58 -35.26 -21.10
CA ARG A 107 0.77 -36.49 -21.01
C ARG A 107 1.54 -37.77 -21.31
N MET A 108 2.82 -37.69 -21.67
CA MET A 108 3.59 -38.86 -22.09
C MET A 108 4.82 -39.08 -21.20
N SER A 109 5.02 -40.32 -20.77
CA SER A 109 6.22 -40.73 -20.06
C SER A 109 6.78 -42.04 -20.62
N LEU A 110 8.06 -42.28 -20.32
CA LEU A 110 8.80 -43.50 -20.62
C LEU A 110 9.24 -44.13 -19.31
N ASP A 111 8.70 -45.29 -18.99
CA ASP A 111 9.17 -46.14 -17.90
C ASP A 111 10.23 -47.10 -18.40
N VAL A 112 11.35 -47.17 -17.69
CA VAL A 112 12.37 -48.20 -17.88
C VAL A 112 12.65 -48.84 -16.53
N GLY A 113 12.30 -50.11 -16.38
CA GLY A 113 12.39 -50.82 -15.11
C GLY A 113 13.14 -52.14 -15.20
N ALA A 114 13.72 -52.56 -14.07
CA ALA A 114 14.19 -53.91 -13.84
C ALA A 114 13.43 -54.50 -12.64
N GLN A 115 13.05 -55.76 -12.74
CA GLN A 115 12.18 -56.42 -11.78
C GLN A 115 12.60 -57.87 -11.59
N GLY A 116 12.36 -58.41 -10.40
CA GLY A 116 12.58 -59.82 -10.12
C GLY A 116 11.74 -60.28 -8.94
N GLY A 117 11.56 -61.58 -8.84
CA GLY A 117 10.71 -62.14 -7.80
C GLY A 117 10.51 -63.64 -7.95
N TRP A 118 9.34 -64.10 -7.53
CA TRP A 118 8.94 -65.50 -7.56
C TRP A 118 7.71 -65.67 -8.44
N TYR A 119 7.66 -66.78 -9.16
CA TYR A 119 6.48 -67.15 -9.93
C TYR A 119 5.96 -68.51 -9.50
N LEU A 120 4.66 -68.71 -9.70
CA LEU A 120 3.95 -69.95 -9.50
C LEU A 120 3.24 -70.29 -10.82
N GLY A 121 3.60 -71.44 -11.40
CA GLY A 121 3.07 -71.92 -12.67
C GLY A 121 2.14 -73.11 -12.48
N LEU A 122 1.00 -73.08 -13.17
CA LEU A 122 -0.02 -74.12 -13.20
C LEU A 122 -0.34 -74.49 -14.65
N VAL A 123 0.06 -75.68 -15.07
CA VAL A 123 -0.30 -76.21 -16.40
C VAL A 123 -1.71 -76.80 -16.33
N SER A 124 -2.62 -76.28 -17.14
CA SER A 124 -3.98 -76.78 -17.26
C SER A 124 -3.95 -78.27 -17.62
N GLY A 125 -4.64 -79.12 -16.86
CA GLY A 125 -4.73 -80.56 -17.12
C GLY A 125 -3.59 -81.43 -16.55
N GLU A 126 -2.54 -80.86 -15.94
CA GLU A 126 -1.47 -81.61 -15.28
C GLU A 126 -1.51 -81.47 -13.75
N GLU A 127 -1.17 -82.54 -13.03
CA GLU A 127 -1.03 -82.50 -11.57
C GLU A 127 0.36 -81.97 -11.16
N GLY A 128 0.48 -80.66 -10.96
CA GLY A 128 1.71 -80.06 -10.45
C GLY A 128 1.66 -78.55 -10.34
N VAL A 129 2.26 -78.01 -9.28
CA VAL A 129 2.56 -76.58 -9.15
C VAL A 129 4.07 -76.45 -9.11
N PHE A 130 4.66 -75.65 -9.98
CA PHE A 130 6.09 -75.33 -9.90
C PHE A 130 6.27 -73.86 -9.50
N SER A 131 7.31 -73.60 -8.72
CA SER A 131 7.63 -72.27 -8.23
C SER A 131 9.13 -72.05 -8.25
N ASN A 132 9.58 -70.98 -8.89
CA ASN A 132 10.99 -70.61 -8.95
C ASN A 132 11.15 -69.09 -9.04
N PRO A 133 12.38 -68.57 -8.93
CA PRO A 133 12.64 -67.16 -9.17
C PRO A 133 12.53 -66.77 -10.65
N TRP A 134 12.26 -65.49 -10.88
CA TRP A 134 12.33 -64.87 -12.20
C TRP A 134 12.97 -63.48 -12.09
N PHE A 135 13.52 -63.00 -13.19
CA PHE A 135 13.96 -61.62 -13.33
C PHE A 135 13.65 -61.11 -14.74
N GLY A 136 13.63 -59.81 -14.90
CA GLY A 136 13.28 -59.18 -16.15
C GLY A 136 13.48 -57.69 -16.15
N GLY A 137 13.24 -57.09 -17.30
CA GLY A 137 13.20 -55.65 -17.48
C GLY A 137 12.08 -55.24 -18.40
N ASN A 138 11.64 -54.00 -18.31
CA ASN A 138 10.58 -53.45 -19.13
C ASN A 138 10.93 -52.04 -19.62
N VAL A 139 10.36 -51.68 -20.77
CA VAL A 139 10.35 -50.34 -21.32
C VAL A 139 8.90 -50.07 -21.74
N ASN A 140 8.24 -49.10 -21.11
CA ASN A 140 6.86 -48.76 -21.39
C ASN A 140 6.73 -47.28 -21.75
N VAL A 141 5.99 -46.98 -22.81
CA VAL A 141 5.49 -45.63 -23.08
C VAL A 141 4.10 -45.53 -22.47
N LEU A 142 3.90 -44.52 -21.63
CA LEU A 142 2.64 -44.26 -20.95
C LEU A 142 2.04 -42.97 -21.47
N PHE A 143 0.73 -42.97 -21.67
CA PHE A 143 -0.07 -41.82 -22.05
C PHE A 143 -1.18 -41.60 -21.02
N ASP A 144 -1.05 -40.56 -20.18
CA ASP A 144 -2.02 -40.21 -19.16
C ASP A 144 -3.25 -39.55 -19.82
N MET A 145 -4.37 -40.28 -19.88
CA MET A 145 -5.64 -39.78 -20.41
C MET A 145 -6.37 -38.90 -19.38
N THR A 146 -6.41 -39.39 -18.14
CA THR A 146 -6.95 -38.71 -16.97
C THR A 146 -6.07 -39.04 -15.77
N PRO A 147 -6.22 -38.37 -14.60
CA PRO A 147 -5.44 -38.71 -13.41
C PRO A 147 -5.53 -40.20 -13.02
N ASN A 148 -6.66 -40.84 -13.29
CA ASN A 148 -6.94 -42.22 -12.90
C ASN A 148 -6.77 -43.25 -14.04
N LEU A 149 -6.56 -42.80 -15.29
CA LEU A 149 -6.53 -43.66 -16.47
C LEU A 149 -5.34 -43.35 -17.36
N THR A 150 -4.52 -44.37 -17.61
CA THR A 150 -3.34 -44.27 -18.46
C THR A 150 -3.36 -45.39 -19.50
N LEU A 151 -3.05 -45.07 -20.75
CA LEU A 151 -2.78 -46.07 -21.77
C LEU A 151 -1.28 -46.38 -21.75
N THR A 152 -0.91 -47.64 -21.88
CA THR A 152 0.49 -48.06 -21.88
C THR A 152 0.77 -48.94 -23.09
N ALA A 153 1.93 -48.75 -23.71
CA ALA A 153 2.46 -49.60 -24.76
C ALA A 153 3.94 -49.86 -24.45
N GLY A 154 4.34 -51.12 -24.34
CA GLY A 154 5.69 -51.43 -23.90
C GLY A 154 6.22 -52.77 -24.37
N ALA A 155 7.52 -52.93 -24.20
CA ALA A 155 8.24 -54.16 -24.41
C ALA A 155 8.91 -54.59 -23.11
N GLY A 156 8.99 -55.89 -22.87
CA GLY A 156 9.62 -56.46 -21.69
C GLY A 156 10.42 -57.68 -22.05
N TYR A 157 11.40 -57.99 -21.21
CA TYR A 157 12.13 -59.24 -21.22
C TYR A 157 11.92 -59.93 -19.89
N LYS A 158 11.47 -61.18 -19.89
CA LYS A 158 11.35 -61.99 -18.68
C LYS A 158 12.17 -63.27 -18.82
N TYR A 159 12.79 -63.67 -17.72
CA TYR A 159 13.59 -64.87 -17.60
C TYR A 159 13.13 -65.67 -16.38
N PHE A 160 12.59 -66.87 -16.63
CA PHE A 160 12.05 -67.77 -15.60
C PHE A 160 13.05 -68.91 -15.31
N ILE A 161 13.59 -68.94 -14.09
CA ILE A 161 14.59 -69.93 -13.66
C ILE A 161 13.89 -71.27 -13.37
N TYR A 162 14.54 -72.41 -13.65
CA TYR A 162 14.06 -73.75 -13.29
C TYR A 162 15.27 -74.64 -12.92
N PRO A 163 15.14 -75.62 -12.02
CA PRO A 163 16.29 -76.30 -11.41
C PRO A 163 17.27 -77.01 -12.36
N ASP A 164 16.80 -77.55 -13.48
CA ASP A 164 17.63 -78.40 -14.36
C ASP A 164 17.93 -77.80 -15.75
N GLN A 165 17.13 -76.83 -16.22
CA GLN A 165 17.26 -76.14 -17.52
C GLN A 165 16.33 -74.91 -17.52
N MET A 166 16.66 -73.81 -18.19
CA MET A 166 15.80 -72.61 -18.29
C MET A 166 14.33 -72.96 -18.60
N LEU A 167 13.33 -72.43 -17.87
CA LEU A 167 11.92 -72.71 -18.18
C LEU A 167 11.51 -71.97 -19.45
N HIS A 168 11.68 -70.65 -19.44
CA HIS A 168 11.28 -69.75 -20.52
C HIS A 168 12.05 -68.44 -20.40
N HIS A 169 12.49 -67.91 -21.54
CA HIS A 169 12.95 -66.54 -21.68
C HIS A 169 12.37 -65.97 -22.97
N GLY A 170 11.97 -64.71 -22.94
CA GLY A 170 11.25 -64.16 -24.08
C GLY A 170 11.05 -62.67 -24.00
N LEU A 171 10.76 -62.10 -25.17
CA LEU A 171 10.33 -60.72 -25.33
C LEU A 171 8.80 -60.67 -25.26
N SER A 172 8.25 -59.76 -24.48
CA SER A 172 6.81 -59.52 -24.37
C SER A 172 6.51 -58.12 -24.88
N PHE A 173 5.52 -57.96 -25.75
CA PHE A 173 5.00 -56.68 -26.20
C PHE A 173 3.58 -56.52 -25.67
N GLN A 174 3.30 -55.42 -24.98
CA GLN A 174 2.03 -55.18 -24.32
C GLN A 174 1.43 -53.85 -24.76
N ILE A 175 0.11 -53.84 -24.93
CA ILE A 175 -0.70 -52.62 -25.01
C ILE A 175 -1.76 -52.78 -23.93
N GLY A 176 -1.85 -51.86 -23.00
CA GLY A 176 -2.72 -52.02 -21.84
C GLY A 176 -3.26 -50.71 -21.31
N THR A 177 -4.06 -50.86 -20.27
CA THR A 177 -4.67 -49.76 -19.56
C THR A 177 -4.31 -49.87 -18.09
N VAL A 178 -3.84 -48.77 -17.50
CA VAL A 178 -3.55 -48.64 -16.08
C VAL A 178 -4.68 -47.84 -15.42
N PHE A 179 -5.33 -48.43 -14.43
CA PHE A 179 -6.33 -47.82 -13.58
C PHE A 179 -5.70 -47.52 -12.21
N ARG A 180 -5.51 -46.25 -11.89
CA ARG A 180 -4.93 -45.85 -10.59
C ARG A 180 -6.02 -45.88 -9.51
N LEU A 181 -5.75 -46.66 -8.46
CA LEU A 181 -6.61 -46.87 -7.31
C LEU A 181 -6.17 -45.90 -6.21
N GLY A 182 -6.93 -44.83 -6.01
CA GLY A 182 -6.62 -43.78 -5.04
C GLY A 182 -7.85 -42.92 -4.78
N SER A 183 -8.10 -42.67 -3.49
CA SER A 183 -9.34 -42.23 -2.84
C SER A 183 -10.13 -41.12 -3.55
N LYS A 184 -11.43 -41.34 -3.71
CA LYS A 184 -12.38 -40.35 -4.24
C LYS A 184 -12.55 -39.10 -3.35
N ASP A 185 -12.07 -39.13 -2.10
CA ASP A 185 -12.35 -38.10 -1.09
C ASP A 185 -11.10 -37.41 -0.50
N ASN A 186 -9.88 -37.80 -0.91
CA ASN A 186 -8.64 -37.23 -0.36
C ASN A 186 -7.63 -37.04 -1.49
N ARG A 187 -7.96 -36.17 -2.46
CA ARG A 187 -7.03 -35.82 -3.54
C ARG A 187 -5.81 -35.14 -2.94
N SER A 188 -4.64 -35.37 -3.51
CA SER A 188 -3.41 -34.64 -3.20
C SER A 188 -3.63 -33.13 -3.41
N GLU A 189 -3.97 -32.44 -2.33
CA GLU A 189 -3.81 -30.99 -2.26
C GLU A 189 -2.34 -30.70 -2.56
N LEU A 190 -2.08 -29.63 -3.31
CA LEU A 190 -0.72 -29.13 -3.46
C LEU A 190 -0.19 -28.83 -2.06
N GLU A 191 1.05 -29.19 -1.79
CA GLU A 191 1.65 -29.01 -0.48
C GLU A 191 1.95 -27.53 -0.27
N MET A 192 1.40 -26.92 0.78
CA MET A 192 1.76 -25.58 1.22
C MET A 192 2.96 -25.69 2.17
N GLU A 193 4.18 -25.54 1.66
CA GLU A 193 5.41 -25.75 2.44
C GLU A 193 5.56 -24.70 3.56
N SER A 194 5.16 -23.46 3.29
CA SER A 194 5.14 -22.39 4.28
C SER A 194 4.03 -21.39 3.99
N ILE A 195 3.43 -20.86 5.06
CA ILE A 195 2.43 -19.80 5.03
C ILE A 195 2.82 -18.81 6.12
N GLU A 196 3.28 -17.63 5.70
CA GLU A 196 3.64 -16.54 6.60
C GLU A 196 2.68 -15.39 6.32
N ILE A 197 1.94 -14.95 7.34
CA ILE A 197 0.99 -13.85 7.22
C ILE A 197 1.24 -12.90 8.38
N ASP A 198 1.58 -11.67 8.05
CA ASP A 198 1.80 -10.61 9.02
C ASP A 198 0.47 -10.16 9.65
N PRO A 199 0.49 -9.64 10.89
CA PRO A 199 -0.67 -9.02 11.48
C PRO A 199 -1.20 -7.88 10.60
N LEU A 200 -2.51 -7.83 10.41
CA LEU A 200 -3.14 -6.76 9.64
C LEU A 200 -3.50 -5.58 10.54
N PHE A 201 -3.20 -4.38 10.06
CA PHE A 201 -3.58 -3.11 10.66
C PHE A 201 -4.77 -2.56 9.88
N PRO A 202 -5.98 -2.45 10.48
CA PRO A 202 -7.16 -1.99 9.75
C PRO A 202 -7.00 -0.62 9.09
N ILE A 203 -6.23 0.29 9.70
CA ILE A 203 -5.96 1.61 9.14
C ILE A 203 -5.26 1.54 7.77
N LEU A 204 -4.53 0.44 7.50
CA LEU A 204 -3.80 0.20 6.26
C LEU A 204 -4.59 -0.65 5.25
N TYR A 205 -5.92 -0.75 5.37
CA TYR A 205 -6.72 -1.66 4.53
C TYR A 205 -6.51 -1.46 3.01
N GLU A 206 -6.30 -0.22 2.54
CA GLU A 206 -6.00 0.04 1.11
C GLU A 206 -4.58 -0.35 0.70
N TYR A 207 -3.61 -0.28 1.62
CA TYR A 207 -2.21 -0.61 1.36
C TYR A 207 -2.04 -2.07 0.90
N TYR A 208 -2.85 -2.97 1.46
CA TYR A 208 -2.81 -4.41 1.19
C TYR A 208 -3.30 -4.81 -0.22
N SER A 209 -3.89 -3.88 -0.96
CA SER A 209 -4.27 -4.12 -2.36
C SER A 209 -3.05 -4.16 -3.28
N ASP A 210 -2.09 -3.27 -3.05
CA ASP A 210 -0.89 -3.13 -3.88
C ASP A 210 0.34 -3.81 -3.26
N ASN A 211 0.34 -4.00 -1.94
CA ASN A 211 1.49 -4.49 -1.17
C ASN A 211 1.19 -5.81 -0.48
N ALA A 212 2.16 -6.72 -0.51
CA ALA A 212 2.03 -8.01 0.13
C ALA A 212 2.08 -7.88 1.66
N PHE A 213 1.27 -8.67 2.36
CA PHE A 213 1.26 -8.80 3.83
C PHE A 213 1.59 -10.22 4.28
N GLY A 214 2.03 -11.05 3.36
CA GLY A 214 2.33 -12.44 3.62
C GLY A 214 2.86 -13.14 2.38
N LYS A 215 3.36 -14.34 2.60
CA LYS A 215 4.03 -15.15 1.60
C LYS A 215 3.62 -16.61 1.74
N LEU A 216 3.28 -17.22 0.61
CA LEU A 216 2.92 -18.62 0.50
C LEU A 216 3.90 -19.32 -0.45
N ILE A 217 4.43 -20.46 -0.02
CA ILE A 217 5.19 -21.36 -0.89
C ILE A 217 4.33 -22.60 -1.14
N ILE A 218 3.96 -22.83 -2.40
CA ILE A 218 3.13 -23.96 -2.83
C ILE A 218 3.91 -24.89 -3.74
N LYS A 219 3.85 -26.19 -3.47
CA LYS A 219 4.60 -27.21 -4.18
C LYS A 219 3.68 -28.16 -4.92
N ASN A 220 4.05 -28.44 -6.17
CA ASN A 220 3.33 -29.42 -6.94
C ASN A 220 3.69 -30.86 -6.55
N THR A 221 2.82 -31.50 -5.76
CA THR A 221 2.92 -32.92 -5.36
C THR A 221 2.28 -33.89 -6.36
N GLU A 222 1.58 -33.37 -7.39
CA GLU A 222 0.90 -34.17 -8.40
C GLU A 222 1.88 -34.97 -9.27
N ARG A 223 1.38 -36.02 -9.92
CA ARG A 223 2.19 -36.87 -10.84
C ARG A 223 2.52 -36.20 -12.17
N ASN A 224 1.83 -35.11 -12.51
CA ASN A 224 1.97 -34.40 -13.76
C ASN A 224 2.16 -32.90 -13.52
N THR A 225 2.64 -32.21 -14.54
CA THR A 225 2.61 -30.74 -14.58
C THR A 225 1.18 -30.25 -14.44
N ILE A 226 0.98 -29.28 -13.56
CA ILE A 226 -0.28 -28.55 -13.44
C ILE A 226 -0.24 -27.30 -14.30
N GLU A 227 -1.39 -26.94 -14.84
CA GLU A 227 -1.59 -25.78 -15.72
C GLU A 227 -2.53 -24.77 -15.05
N ASP A 228 -2.33 -23.48 -15.30
CA ASP A 228 -3.17 -22.39 -14.81
C ASP A 228 -3.43 -22.42 -13.30
N LEU A 229 -2.38 -22.61 -12.49
CA LEU A 229 -2.49 -22.52 -11.04
C LEU A 229 -2.87 -21.09 -10.65
N LYS A 230 -4.00 -20.95 -9.97
CA LYS A 230 -4.47 -19.70 -9.38
C LYS A 230 -4.54 -19.87 -7.88
N VAL A 231 -3.93 -18.92 -7.19
CA VAL A 231 -4.01 -18.79 -5.74
C VAL A 231 -4.73 -17.50 -5.41
N SER A 232 -5.75 -17.61 -4.59
CA SER A 232 -6.56 -16.49 -4.12
C SER A 232 -6.65 -16.44 -2.61
N PHE A 233 -6.77 -15.23 -2.07
CA PHE A 233 -6.96 -14.96 -0.65
C PHE A 233 -8.34 -14.34 -0.42
N TYR A 234 -9.05 -14.80 0.60
CA TYR A 234 -10.40 -14.32 0.90
C TYR A 234 -10.70 -14.27 2.39
N VAL A 235 -11.38 -13.21 2.82
CA VAL A 235 -11.88 -13.02 4.17
C VAL A 235 -13.34 -12.58 4.10
N ASP A 236 -14.25 -13.51 4.42
CA ASP A 236 -15.70 -13.36 4.16
C ASP A 236 -16.33 -12.08 4.74
N GLN A 237 -15.85 -11.64 5.91
CA GLN A 237 -16.40 -10.47 6.60
C GLN A 237 -15.90 -9.13 6.05
N TYR A 238 -14.74 -9.11 5.39
CA TYR A 238 -14.01 -7.88 5.07
C TYR A 238 -13.62 -7.75 3.58
N MET A 239 -14.10 -8.65 2.73
CA MET A 239 -13.83 -8.65 1.29
C MET A 239 -15.12 -8.96 0.53
N GLU A 240 -15.34 -8.32 -0.62
CA GLU A 240 -16.52 -8.61 -1.46
C GLU A 240 -16.34 -9.88 -2.31
N GLN A 241 -15.11 -10.18 -2.69
CA GLN A 241 -14.75 -11.34 -3.49
C GLN A 241 -13.30 -11.77 -3.21
N PRO A 242 -12.92 -13.03 -3.50
CA PRO A 242 -11.53 -13.48 -3.38
C PRO A 242 -10.58 -12.68 -4.28
N GLU A 243 -9.44 -12.27 -3.73
CA GLU A 243 -8.39 -11.57 -4.48
C GLU A 243 -7.43 -12.59 -5.11
N VAL A 244 -7.06 -12.43 -6.39
CA VAL A 244 -6.15 -13.35 -7.08
C VAL A 244 -4.71 -12.90 -6.85
N CYS A 245 -4.04 -13.52 -5.89
CA CYS A 245 -2.66 -13.20 -5.51
C CYS A 245 -1.64 -13.61 -6.57
N ALA A 246 -1.83 -14.76 -7.22
CA ALA A 246 -0.94 -15.24 -8.27
C ALA A 246 -1.65 -16.11 -9.31
N THR A 247 -1.14 -16.06 -10.54
CA THR A 247 -1.45 -17.02 -11.61
C THR A 247 -0.14 -17.58 -12.17
N VAL A 248 0.08 -18.88 -12.00
CA VAL A 248 1.26 -19.60 -12.50
C VAL A 248 0.82 -20.48 -13.68
N PRO A 249 1.24 -20.18 -14.92
CA PRO A 249 0.76 -20.88 -16.11
C PRO A 249 1.07 -22.38 -16.11
N LEU A 250 2.26 -22.76 -15.63
CA LEU A 250 2.77 -24.13 -15.63
C LEU A 250 3.63 -24.34 -14.40
N LEU A 251 3.38 -25.41 -13.64
CA LEU A 251 4.22 -25.82 -12.51
C LEU A 251 4.48 -27.33 -12.59
N LYS A 252 5.74 -27.74 -12.80
CA LYS A 252 6.07 -29.17 -12.93
C LYS A 252 6.03 -29.87 -11.57
N ARG A 253 5.93 -31.20 -11.58
CA ARG A 253 6.03 -32.00 -10.36
C ARG A 253 7.31 -31.67 -9.59
N GLY A 254 7.17 -31.44 -8.29
CA GLY A 254 8.26 -31.12 -7.37
C GLY A 254 8.75 -29.67 -7.45
N GLU A 255 8.33 -28.88 -8.44
CA GLU A 255 8.60 -27.45 -8.47
C GLU A 255 7.70 -26.72 -7.47
N THR A 256 8.22 -25.62 -6.94
CA THR A 256 7.52 -24.72 -6.04
C THR A 256 7.20 -23.41 -6.73
N ALA A 257 6.10 -22.79 -6.32
CA ALA A 257 5.75 -21.43 -6.68
C ALA A 257 5.68 -20.58 -5.41
N GLU A 258 6.27 -19.39 -5.50
CA GLU A 258 6.20 -18.37 -4.47
C GLU A 258 5.06 -17.42 -4.79
N VAL A 259 4.22 -17.13 -3.80
CA VAL A 259 3.01 -16.31 -3.94
C VAL A 259 2.99 -15.24 -2.86
N ASP A 260 3.05 -13.98 -3.29
CA ASP A 260 2.83 -12.82 -2.43
C ASP A 260 1.33 -12.67 -2.16
N LEU A 261 0.93 -12.67 -0.89
CA LEU A 261 -0.46 -12.56 -0.49
C LEU A 261 -0.87 -11.08 -0.42
N LYS A 262 -1.89 -10.73 -1.20
CA LYS A 262 -2.52 -9.40 -1.30
C LYS A 262 -4.03 -9.52 -1.17
N ALA A 263 -4.69 -8.43 -0.79
CA ALA A 263 -6.12 -8.43 -0.55
C ALA A 263 -6.72 -7.04 -0.75
N ILE A 264 -7.91 -7.02 -1.35
CA ILE A 264 -8.74 -5.83 -1.45
C ILE A 264 -9.76 -5.89 -0.32
N PHE A 265 -9.47 -5.20 0.78
CA PHE A 265 -10.37 -5.11 1.93
C PHE A 265 -11.41 -4.00 1.75
N THR A 266 -12.57 -4.20 2.35
CA THR A 266 -13.60 -3.16 2.51
C THR A 266 -13.32 -2.32 3.75
N THR A 267 -14.00 -1.17 3.85
CA THR A 267 -13.93 -0.32 5.04
C THR A 267 -14.47 -1.00 6.31
N GLY A 268 -15.15 -2.14 6.19
CA GLY A 268 -15.62 -2.92 7.35
C GLY A 268 -14.47 -3.40 8.24
N LEU A 269 -13.24 -3.48 7.73
CA LEU A 269 -12.07 -3.80 8.55
C LEU A 269 -11.87 -2.76 9.67
N LEU A 270 -12.24 -1.50 9.44
CA LEU A 270 -12.16 -0.40 10.41
C LEU A 270 -13.20 -0.50 11.54
N ASP A 271 -14.16 -1.44 11.48
CA ASP A 271 -15.14 -1.65 12.56
C ASP A 271 -14.51 -2.36 13.78
N LEU A 272 -13.35 -3.00 13.60
CA LEU A 272 -12.63 -3.69 14.67
C LEU A 272 -11.99 -2.71 15.65
N THR A 273 -12.45 -2.69 16.89
CA THR A 273 -11.87 -1.87 17.97
C THR A 273 -10.72 -2.57 18.68
N ASP A 274 -10.78 -3.89 18.79
CA ASP A 274 -9.81 -4.72 19.51
C ASP A 274 -9.12 -5.72 18.58
N THR A 275 -7.97 -6.21 19.03
CA THR A 275 -7.28 -7.29 18.34
C THR A 275 -8.14 -8.56 18.32
N SER A 276 -8.34 -9.11 17.13
CA SER A 276 -9.13 -10.31 16.90
C SER A 276 -8.40 -11.32 16.02
N LYS A 277 -8.79 -12.59 16.12
CA LYS A 277 -8.36 -13.64 15.21
C LYS A 277 -9.47 -13.91 14.22
N VAL A 278 -9.18 -13.72 12.94
CA VAL A 278 -10.16 -13.82 11.86
C VAL A 278 -9.86 -15.07 11.02
N SER A 279 -10.89 -15.84 10.73
CA SER A 279 -10.79 -16.98 9.81
C SER A 279 -10.78 -16.47 8.37
N THR A 280 -9.85 -16.99 7.59
CA THR A 280 -9.60 -16.62 6.19
C THR A 280 -9.48 -17.89 5.35
N GLU A 281 -9.54 -17.74 4.05
CA GLU A 281 -9.47 -18.84 3.11
C GLU A 281 -8.39 -18.58 2.06
N ILE A 282 -7.47 -19.53 1.91
CA ILE A 282 -6.59 -19.60 0.74
C ILE A 282 -7.24 -20.55 -0.26
N GLN A 283 -7.72 -19.99 -1.36
CA GLN A 283 -8.39 -20.73 -2.42
C GLN A 283 -7.39 -21.08 -3.51
N VAL A 284 -7.26 -22.36 -3.82
CA VAL A 284 -6.35 -22.86 -4.85
C VAL A 284 -7.18 -23.49 -5.95
N SER A 285 -6.89 -23.14 -7.21
CA SER A 285 -7.46 -23.83 -8.37
C SER A 285 -6.43 -24.02 -9.46
N TYR A 286 -6.46 -25.16 -10.15
CA TYR A 286 -5.55 -25.46 -11.25
C TYR A 286 -6.17 -26.51 -12.19
N ASN A 287 -5.54 -26.69 -13.35
CA ASN A 287 -5.89 -27.70 -14.34
C ASN A 287 -4.90 -28.87 -14.28
N LEU A 288 -5.42 -30.08 -14.12
CA LEU A 288 -4.65 -31.32 -14.17
C LEU A 288 -5.20 -32.20 -15.30
N LEU A 289 -4.41 -32.38 -16.37
CA LEU A 289 -4.79 -33.20 -17.53
C LEU A 289 -6.15 -32.81 -18.16
N GLY A 290 -6.49 -31.52 -18.13
CA GLY A 290 -7.76 -30.97 -18.65
C GLY A 290 -8.93 -31.03 -17.67
N ARG A 291 -8.72 -31.50 -16.44
CA ARG A 291 -9.71 -31.42 -15.36
C ARG A 291 -9.36 -30.26 -14.43
N LYS A 292 -10.33 -29.36 -14.20
CA LYS A 292 -10.19 -28.31 -13.19
C LYS A 292 -10.34 -28.89 -11.79
N ILE A 293 -9.39 -28.57 -10.92
CA ILE A 293 -9.39 -28.89 -9.49
C ILE A 293 -9.45 -27.57 -8.73
N SER A 294 -10.21 -27.53 -7.64
CA SER A 294 -10.33 -26.36 -6.77
C SER A 294 -10.58 -26.82 -5.34
N TYR A 295 -9.93 -26.19 -4.38
CA TYR A 295 -10.16 -26.39 -2.95
C TYR A 295 -9.83 -25.10 -2.18
N SER A 296 -10.20 -25.05 -0.91
CA SER A 296 -9.95 -23.92 -0.01
C SER A 296 -9.38 -24.44 1.29
N THR A 297 -8.31 -23.80 1.77
CA THR A 297 -7.66 -24.14 3.05
C THR A 297 -7.89 -22.98 4.03
N PRO A 298 -8.56 -23.22 5.17
CA PRO A 298 -8.78 -22.18 6.15
C PRO A 298 -7.48 -21.80 6.85
N GLN A 299 -7.25 -20.51 7.05
CA GLN A 299 -6.14 -19.96 7.82
C GLN A 299 -6.67 -18.97 8.85
N THR A 300 -5.97 -18.86 9.99
CA THR A 300 -6.32 -17.86 11.01
C THR A 300 -5.28 -16.75 10.99
N ILE A 301 -5.74 -15.52 10.77
CA ILE A 301 -4.88 -14.34 10.79
C ILE A 301 -5.18 -13.49 12.02
N ARG A 302 -4.20 -12.69 12.44
CA ARG A 302 -4.40 -11.69 13.50
C ARG A 302 -4.70 -10.35 12.85
N VAL A 303 -5.84 -9.76 13.20
CA VAL A 303 -6.21 -8.40 12.80
C VAL A 303 -6.22 -7.55 14.06
N LEU A 304 -5.44 -6.47 14.06
CA LEU A 304 -5.34 -5.56 15.20
C LEU A 304 -6.55 -4.62 15.28
N GLY A 305 -6.59 -3.77 16.31
CA GLY A 305 -7.62 -2.74 16.41
C GLY A 305 -7.40 -1.63 15.39
N ARG A 306 -8.46 -0.93 15.00
CA ARG A 306 -8.42 0.18 14.02
C ARG A 306 -7.51 1.35 14.40
N ASN A 307 -7.22 1.48 15.68
CA ASN A 307 -6.33 2.50 16.25
C ASN A 307 -4.88 2.01 16.34
N SER A 308 -4.59 0.77 15.93
CA SER A 308 -3.25 0.22 16.05
C SER A 308 -2.35 0.58 14.86
N LEU A 309 -1.08 0.86 15.14
CA LEU A 309 -0.03 1.15 14.16
C LEU A 309 1.33 0.63 14.64
N THR A 310 2.30 0.51 13.73
CA THR A 310 3.73 0.36 14.04
C THR A 310 4.54 1.47 13.38
N TRP A 311 5.69 1.81 13.97
CA TRP A 311 6.58 2.90 13.53
C TRP A 311 7.78 2.42 12.68
N ASP A 312 7.66 1.28 12.01
CA ASP A 312 8.62 0.81 10.98
C ASP A 312 8.66 1.72 9.75
N ASP A 313 7.62 2.52 9.54
CA ASP A 313 7.57 3.60 8.56
C ASP A 313 6.68 4.73 9.10
N ASP A 314 7.30 5.82 9.57
CA ASP A 314 6.63 6.99 10.17
C ASP A 314 5.49 7.57 9.32
N ARG A 315 5.58 7.42 7.99
CA ARG A 315 4.56 7.90 7.05
C ARG A 315 3.20 7.22 7.26
N LYS A 316 3.16 6.07 7.95
CA LYS A 316 1.91 5.40 8.29
C LYS A 316 0.99 6.29 9.14
N ALA A 317 1.51 7.23 9.93
CA ALA A 317 0.70 8.21 10.66
C ALA A 317 -0.23 9.02 9.74
N ALA A 318 0.17 9.26 8.48
CA ALA A 318 -0.65 9.95 7.48
C ALA A 318 -1.96 9.21 7.16
N SER A 319 -2.03 7.89 7.38
CA SER A 319 -3.26 7.13 7.19
C SER A 319 -4.37 7.53 8.19
N PHE A 320 -4.03 8.12 9.33
CA PHE A 320 -5.01 8.66 10.28
C PHE A 320 -5.47 10.08 9.94
N VAL A 321 -4.81 10.78 9.00
CA VAL A 321 -5.13 12.18 8.65
C VAL A 321 -6.48 12.26 7.90
N SER A 322 -7.55 12.38 8.67
CA SER A 322 -8.94 12.21 8.22
C SER A 322 -9.58 13.55 7.85
N ALA A 323 -9.02 14.27 6.87
CA ALA A 323 -9.50 15.60 6.45
C ALA A 323 -10.96 15.63 5.93
N LYS A 324 -11.50 14.45 5.59
CA LYS A 324 -12.89 14.27 5.14
C LYS A 324 -13.86 13.85 6.25
N ASP A 325 -13.38 13.64 7.47
CA ASP A 325 -14.22 13.32 8.62
C ASP A 325 -15.21 14.49 8.89
N PRO A 326 -16.52 14.22 9.01
CA PRO A 326 -17.52 15.27 9.24
C PRO A 326 -17.30 16.09 10.52
N THR A 327 -16.77 15.49 11.58
CA THR A 327 -16.47 16.14 12.86
C THR A 327 -15.28 17.09 12.71
N VAL A 328 -14.24 16.65 12.02
CA VAL A 328 -13.05 17.46 11.69
C VAL A 328 -13.46 18.65 10.82
N GLN A 329 -14.23 18.42 9.76
CA GLN A 329 -14.72 19.49 8.88
C GLN A 329 -15.61 20.49 9.62
N LEU A 330 -16.49 20.01 10.51
CA LEU A 330 -17.34 20.87 11.32
C LEU A 330 -16.49 21.82 12.19
N PHE A 331 -15.44 21.30 12.84
CA PHE A 331 -14.56 22.11 13.66
C PHE A 331 -13.76 23.11 12.83
N ALA A 332 -12.96 22.61 11.88
CA ALA A 332 -12.03 23.44 11.13
C ALA A 332 -12.73 24.50 10.26
N ARG A 333 -13.84 24.15 9.59
CA ARG A 333 -14.54 25.10 8.71
C ARG A 333 -15.29 26.17 9.48
N ASN A 334 -15.79 25.87 10.68
CA ASN A 334 -16.42 26.88 11.54
C ASN A 334 -15.38 27.93 11.95
N THR A 335 -14.25 27.48 12.53
CA THR A 335 -13.14 28.36 12.89
C THR A 335 -12.62 29.14 11.68
N ALA A 336 -12.26 28.46 10.59
CA ALA A 336 -11.72 29.12 9.40
C ALA A 336 -12.72 30.10 8.76
N GLY A 337 -14.03 29.83 8.84
CA GLY A 337 -15.08 30.75 8.41
C GLY A 337 -15.03 32.07 9.19
N VAL A 338 -15.02 31.97 10.53
CA VAL A 338 -14.90 33.14 11.42
C VAL A 338 -13.63 33.93 11.12
N ILE A 339 -12.47 33.26 11.01
CA ILE A 339 -11.19 33.93 10.76
C ILE A 339 -11.13 34.62 9.39
N ARG A 340 -11.75 34.04 8.36
CA ARG A 340 -11.80 34.63 7.01
C ARG A 340 -12.61 35.94 6.96
N GLU A 341 -13.59 36.10 7.83
CA GLU A 341 -14.41 37.31 7.92
C GLU A 341 -13.68 38.48 8.59
N LEU A 342 -12.61 38.22 9.35
CA LEU A 342 -11.84 39.25 10.03
C LEU A 342 -10.98 40.07 9.04
N ASP A 343 -10.96 41.39 9.22
CA ASP A 343 -10.27 42.35 8.35
C ASP A 343 -8.77 42.45 8.70
N GLN A 344 -8.01 41.42 8.31
CA GLN A 344 -6.57 41.28 8.57
C GLN A 344 -5.82 40.78 7.31
N SER A 345 -6.16 41.33 6.14
CA SER A 345 -5.63 40.86 4.85
C SER A 345 -4.10 41.05 4.68
N ALA A 346 -3.49 41.88 5.52
CA ALA A 346 -2.04 42.11 5.54
C ALA A 346 -1.24 40.87 5.98
N ILE A 347 -1.83 40.00 6.81
CA ILE A 347 -1.19 38.78 7.30
C ILE A 347 -1.60 37.59 6.42
N ASN A 348 -0.64 36.72 6.12
CA ASN A 348 -0.85 35.51 5.30
C ASN A 348 -2.04 34.69 5.80
N LEU A 349 -2.95 34.31 4.88
CA LEU A 349 -4.19 33.64 5.23
C LEU A 349 -3.99 32.25 5.86
N ASN A 350 -3.00 31.48 5.40
CA ASN A 350 -2.72 30.16 5.97
C ASN A 350 -2.23 30.30 7.41
N LEU A 351 -1.34 31.26 7.69
CA LEU A 351 -0.91 31.58 9.05
C LEU A 351 -2.11 31.98 9.94
N ARG A 352 -2.97 32.87 9.44
CA ARG A 352 -4.17 33.31 10.18
C ARG A 352 -5.09 32.16 10.54
N ILE A 353 -5.38 31.26 9.58
CA ILE A 353 -6.26 30.12 9.80
C ILE A 353 -5.59 29.11 10.75
N ALA A 354 -4.29 28.84 10.59
CA ALA A 354 -3.56 27.92 11.46
C ALA A 354 -3.50 28.41 12.90
N LEU A 355 -3.18 29.70 13.10
CA LEU A 355 -3.27 30.37 14.39
C LEU A 355 -4.69 30.22 14.96
N GLY A 356 -5.72 30.59 14.20
CA GLY A 356 -7.11 30.50 14.68
C GLY A 356 -7.55 29.09 15.07
N ILE A 357 -7.13 28.06 14.33
CA ILE A 357 -7.40 26.66 14.69
C ILE A 357 -6.68 26.27 15.97
N PHE A 358 -5.40 26.63 16.12
CA PHE A 358 -4.60 26.36 17.32
C PHE A 358 -5.24 26.98 18.57
N GLU A 359 -5.55 28.27 18.51
CA GLU A 359 -6.17 29.02 19.60
C GLU A 359 -7.58 28.48 19.92
N THR A 360 -8.32 28.02 18.90
CA THR A 360 -9.63 27.41 19.14
C THR A 360 -9.50 26.04 19.81
N LEU A 361 -8.46 25.25 19.51
CA LEU A 361 -8.20 23.99 20.20
C LEU A 361 -7.88 24.21 21.68
N GLU A 362 -7.06 25.22 21.98
CA GLU A 362 -6.77 25.62 23.35
C GLU A 362 -8.04 26.06 24.09
N LEU A 363 -8.83 26.98 23.52
CA LEU A 363 -10.10 27.42 24.10
C LEU A 363 -11.13 26.30 24.25
N TYR A 364 -11.11 25.32 23.35
CA TYR A 364 -11.96 24.13 23.40
C TYR A 364 -11.57 23.20 24.57
N GLY A 365 -10.39 23.41 25.15
CA GLY A 365 -9.83 22.66 26.26
C GLY A 365 -9.13 21.38 25.81
N MET A 366 -8.47 21.41 24.65
CA MET A 366 -7.62 20.31 24.18
C MET A 366 -6.37 20.19 25.07
N ASN A 367 -6.09 18.99 25.57
CA ASN A 367 -4.98 18.74 26.49
C ASN A 367 -3.98 17.72 25.94
N TYR A 368 -2.69 17.97 26.15
CA TYR A 368 -1.68 16.95 26.00
C TYR A 368 -1.71 15.97 27.18
N VAL A 369 -1.82 14.68 26.89
CA VAL A 369 -1.81 13.60 27.88
C VAL A 369 -0.90 12.50 27.37
N ILE A 370 0.19 12.23 28.09
CA ILE A 370 1.10 11.13 27.77
C ILE A 370 0.40 9.79 28.05
N ASP A 371 0.38 8.88 27.08
CA ASP A 371 -0.04 7.50 27.34
C ASP A 371 1.01 6.78 28.22
N PRO A 372 0.63 6.31 29.44
CA PRO A 372 1.54 5.55 30.29
C PRO A 372 1.99 4.20 29.71
N ALA A 373 1.30 3.68 28.69
CA ALA A 373 1.52 2.37 28.08
C ALA A 373 2.20 2.44 26.70
N SER A 374 2.27 3.61 26.07
CA SER A 374 2.77 3.78 24.70
C SER A 374 3.44 5.13 24.45
N SER A 375 4.43 5.50 25.28
CA SER A 375 5.22 6.68 24.94
C SER A 375 5.96 6.44 23.61
N TYR A 376 5.74 7.30 22.61
CA TYR A 376 6.42 7.23 21.31
C TYR A 376 7.95 7.07 21.44
N ILE A 377 8.55 7.63 22.50
CA ILE A 377 9.97 7.45 22.85
C ILE A 377 10.35 5.97 22.96
N GLU A 378 9.58 5.16 23.69
CA GLU A 378 9.84 3.73 23.86
C GLU A 378 9.51 2.92 22.59
N MET A 379 8.51 3.36 21.81
CA MET A 379 8.04 2.66 20.61
C MET A 379 8.91 2.95 19.37
N SER A 380 9.45 4.16 19.23
CA SER A 380 10.35 4.52 18.12
C SER A 380 11.73 3.82 18.21
N GLU A 381 12.13 3.36 19.40
CA GLU A 381 13.32 2.52 19.58
C GLU A 381 13.06 1.04 19.19
N ASN A 382 11.81 0.61 19.14
CA ASN A 382 11.40 -0.74 18.79
C ASN A 382 10.32 -0.74 17.69
N SER A 383 10.76 -0.80 16.43
CA SER A 383 9.89 -0.75 15.25
C SER A 383 8.74 -1.77 15.21
N ASP A 384 8.85 -2.86 15.96
CA ASP A 384 7.84 -3.92 16.01
C ASP A 384 6.76 -3.68 17.09
N ALA A 385 6.91 -2.63 17.89
CA ALA A 385 5.98 -2.32 18.96
C ALA A 385 4.71 -1.64 18.39
N VAL A 386 3.56 -2.12 18.84
CA VAL A 386 2.26 -1.64 18.39
C VAL A 386 1.84 -0.46 19.25
N ASP A 387 1.61 0.67 18.59
CA ASP A 387 1.12 1.90 19.19
C ASP A 387 -0.39 2.06 18.99
N PHE A 388 -1.01 2.90 19.81
CA PHE A 388 -2.42 3.27 19.73
C PHE A 388 -2.55 4.75 19.34
N VAL A 389 -2.97 5.00 18.10
CA VAL A 389 -3.20 6.36 17.58
C VAL A 389 -4.71 6.60 17.47
N GLN A 390 -5.19 7.68 18.06
CA GLN A 390 -6.57 8.13 17.98
C GLN A 390 -6.87 8.72 16.60
N PHE A 391 -8.08 8.46 16.11
CA PHE A 391 -8.61 9.21 14.98
C PHE A 391 -8.89 10.66 15.42
N PRO A 392 -8.75 11.66 14.53
CA PRO A 392 -9.00 13.07 14.86
C PRO A 392 -10.36 13.34 15.54
N SER A 393 -11.42 12.65 15.13
CA SER A 393 -12.75 12.78 15.73
C SER A 393 -12.82 12.22 17.15
N GLN A 394 -12.01 11.20 17.48
CA GLN A 394 -11.85 10.71 18.85
C GLN A 394 -11.09 11.71 19.70
N THR A 395 -9.96 12.24 19.21
CA THR A 395 -9.16 13.26 19.91
C THR A 395 -10.00 14.50 20.23
N LEU A 396 -10.80 14.99 19.28
CA LEU A 396 -11.77 16.08 19.50
C LEU A 396 -12.82 15.72 20.55
N THR A 397 -13.33 14.49 20.54
CA THR A 397 -14.38 14.07 21.48
C THR A 397 -13.83 13.92 22.90
N PHE A 398 -12.63 13.36 23.04
CA PHE A 398 -11.97 13.15 24.34
C PHE A 398 -11.32 14.41 24.89
N ARG A 399 -10.99 15.37 24.01
CA ARG A 399 -10.24 16.59 24.32
C ARG A 399 -8.87 16.34 24.92
N ALA A 400 -8.28 15.22 24.54
CA ALA A 400 -6.97 14.81 25.00
C ALA A 400 -6.32 13.86 23.98
N GLY A 401 -5.01 13.94 23.87
CA GLY A 401 -4.17 13.05 23.09
C GLY A 401 -2.70 13.27 23.42
N ASP A 402 -1.85 12.34 23.00
CA ASP A 402 -0.40 12.47 23.05
C ASP A 402 0.15 13.16 21.78
N CYS A 403 1.44 12.97 21.49
CA CYS A 403 2.13 13.71 20.42
C CYS A 403 1.58 13.36 19.03
N ASP A 404 1.37 12.09 18.74
CA ASP A 404 0.87 11.60 17.46
C ASP A 404 -0.63 11.87 17.32
N ASP A 405 -1.43 11.68 18.37
CA ASP A 405 -2.86 12.03 18.38
C ASP A 405 -3.09 13.50 18.00
N LEU A 406 -2.38 14.41 18.69
CA LEU A 406 -2.52 15.85 18.48
C LEU A 406 -1.98 16.28 17.11
N SER A 407 -0.89 15.65 16.65
CA SER A 407 -0.31 15.93 15.33
C SER A 407 -1.24 15.49 14.21
N VAL A 408 -1.81 14.28 14.30
CA VAL A 408 -2.80 13.76 13.37
C VAL A 408 -4.08 14.62 13.38
N LEU A 409 -4.51 15.10 14.56
CA LEU A 409 -5.64 16.02 14.66
C LEU A 409 -5.36 17.36 13.97
N ALA A 410 -4.26 18.02 14.31
CA ALA A 410 -3.93 19.35 13.78
C ALA A 410 -3.73 19.32 12.26
N THR A 411 -3.01 18.31 11.75
CA THR A 411 -2.86 18.08 10.31
C THR A 411 -4.21 17.87 9.63
N SER A 412 -5.09 17.03 10.20
CA SER A 412 -6.43 16.79 9.65
C SER A 412 -7.29 18.05 9.58
N LEU A 413 -7.23 18.89 10.61
CA LEU A 413 -7.98 20.15 10.66
C LEU A 413 -7.52 21.11 9.56
N LEU A 414 -6.21 21.29 9.40
CA LEU A 414 -5.61 22.17 8.38
C LEU A 414 -5.84 21.66 6.95
N GLU A 415 -5.64 20.36 6.71
CA GLU A 415 -5.92 19.73 5.41
C GLU A 415 -7.39 19.87 5.02
N SER A 416 -8.31 19.79 5.98
CA SER A 416 -9.76 19.91 5.71
C SER A 416 -10.20 21.30 5.21
N VAL A 417 -9.37 22.32 5.43
CA VAL A 417 -9.55 23.71 4.96
C VAL A 417 -8.59 24.09 3.83
N GLY A 418 -7.83 23.13 3.31
CA GLY A 418 -6.95 23.27 2.14
C GLY A 418 -5.58 23.85 2.44
N ILE A 419 -5.10 23.76 3.69
CA ILE A 419 -3.73 24.11 4.05
C ILE A 419 -2.91 22.83 4.06
N GLU A 420 -1.88 22.78 3.21
CA GLU A 420 -0.98 21.64 3.14
C GLU A 420 -0.17 21.48 4.43
N THR A 421 0.02 20.23 4.84
CA THR A 421 0.70 19.86 6.07
C THR A 421 1.75 18.78 5.85
N ALA A 422 2.63 18.65 6.84
CA ALA A 422 3.67 17.64 6.89
C ALA A 422 3.83 17.14 8.33
N PHE A 423 4.28 15.90 8.49
CA PHE A 423 4.83 15.43 9.76
C PHE A 423 6.32 15.70 9.81
N ILE A 424 6.79 16.06 11.00
CA ILE A 424 8.21 16.08 11.33
C ILE A 424 8.44 15.00 12.38
N THR A 425 9.36 14.08 12.12
CA THR A 425 9.79 13.10 13.12
C THR A 425 11.25 13.32 13.49
N VAL A 426 11.51 13.20 14.79
CA VAL A 426 12.84 13.17 15.39
C VAL A 426 12.89 11.97 16.33
N PRO A 427 14.06 11.49 16.79
CA PRO A 427 14.12 10.34 17.67
C PRO A 427 13.27 10.53 18.92
N GLY A 428 12.26 9.68 19.09
CA GLY A 428 11.35 9.74 20.22
C GLY A 428 10.31 10.87 20.20
N HIS A 429 10.13 11.59 19.10
CA HIS A 429 9.04 12.58 19.01
C HIS A 429 8.50 12.81 17.58
N ILE A 430 7.20 13.09 17.48
CA ILE A 430 6.51 13.46 16.23
C ILE A 430 5.67 14.72 16.45
N TYR A 431 5.77 15.65 15.51
CA TYR A 431 4.96 16.87 15.46
C TYR A 431 4.63 17.23 14.01
N MET A 432 4.03 18.41 13.80
CA MET A 432 3.52 18.81 12.49
C MET A 432 4.14 20.10 11.96
N ALA A 433 4.08 20.30 10.65
CA ALA A 433 4.33 21.57 9.99
C ALA A 433 3.23 21.90 8.98
N PHE A 434 2.98 23.19 8.74
CA PHE A 434 2.02 23.63 7.72
C PHE A 434 2.63 24.64 6.75
N SER A 435 2.16 24.61 5.51
CA SER A 435 2.68 25.47 4.44
C SER A 435 2.03 26.85 4.47
N LEU A 436 2.85 27.89 4.37
CA LEU A 436 2.38 29.26 4.12
C LEU A 436 1.93 29.50 2.68
N GLY A 437 2.18 28.55 1.77
CA GLY A 437 1.88 28.69 0.34
C GLY A 437 2.73 29.75 -0.37
N ILE A 438 3.88 30.13 0.22
CA ILE A 438 4.82 31.10 -0.33
C ILE A 438 6.22 30.49 -0.47
N THR A 439 6.98 31.03 -1.41
CA THR A 439 8.38 30.69 -1.67
C THR A 439 9.30 31.18 -0.57
N LYS A 440 10.54 30.67 -0.55
CA LYS A 440 11.58 31.14 0.37
C LYS A 440 11.86 32.63 0.18
N GLU A 441 11.92 33.09 -1.06
CA GLU A 441 12.17 34.48 -1.44
C GLU A 441 11.07 35.42 -0.96
N GLU A 442 9.80 35.00 -1.03
CA GLU A 442 8.68 35.75 -0.48
C GLU A 442 8.72 35.79 1.05
N ALA A 443 9.08 34.68 1.70
CA ALA A 443 9.27 34.65 3.14
C ALA A 443 10.38 35.61 3.59
N ARG A 444 11.51 35.67 2.86
CA ARG A 444 12.61 36.64 3.13
C ARG A 444 12.17 38.10 3.10
N ARG A 445 11.14 38.43 2.33
CA ARG A 445 10.60 39.80 2.21
C ARG A 445 9.58 40.15 3.28
N THR A 446 9.06 39.14 3.99
CA THR A 446 7.91 39.24 4.88
C THR A 446 8.29 39.07 6.34
N PHE A 447 9.22 38.15 6.65
CA PHE A 447 9.56 37.78 8.02
C PHE A 447 10.99 38.18 8.36
N THR A 448 11.22 38.54 9.63
CA THR A 448 12.53 38.95 10.12
C THR A 448 13.44 37.76 10.43
N ASN A 449 12.89 36.70 11.04
CA ASN A 449 13.64 35.53 11.46
C ASN A 449 13.34 34.30 10.58
N LEU A 450 14.21 34.02 9.63
CA LEU A 450 14.03 32.87 8.73
C LEU A 450 14.42 31.53 9.36
N ASP A 451 15.10 31.54 10.50
CA ASP A 451 15.51 30.31 11.19
C ASP A 451 14.34 29.59 11.86
N GLU A 452 13.19 30.24 11.95
CA GLU A 452 11.96 29.65 12.49
C GLU A 452 11.17 28.85 11.44
N PHE A 453 11.66 28.72 10.21
CA PHE A 453 10.96 28.06 9.11
C PHE A 453 11.68 26.82 8.62
N VAL A 454 10.89 25.87 8.09
CA VAL A 454 11.40 24.76 7.28
C VAL A 454 11.18 25.10 5.81
N PHE A 455 12.23 24.98 5.00
CA PHE A 455 12.15 25.20 3.55
C PHE A 455 12.24 23.85 2.83
N HIS A 456 11.17 23.46 2.15
CA HIS A 456 11.06 22.18 1.46
C HIS A 456 10.24 22.34 0.18
N ASP A 457 10.74 21.81 -0.95
CA ASP A 457 10.09 21.87 -2.27
C ASP A 457 9.59 23.27 -2.68
N ASP A 458 10.46 24.28 -2.55
CA ASP A 458 10.18 25.69 -2.86
C ASP A 458 9.01 26.30 -2.06
N LYS A 459 8.63 25.67 -0.95
CA LYS A 459 7.61 26.14 -0.02
C LYS A 459 8.22 26.46 1.34
N THR A 460 7.63 27.46 1.99
CA THR A 460 7.96 27.85 3.36
C THR A 460 6.95 27.24 4.32
N TRP A 461 7.45 26.48 5.29
CA TRP A 461 6.66 25.73 6.26
C TRP A 461 6.91 26.24 7.68
N ILE A 462 5.86 26.29 8.48
CA ILE A 462 5.93 26.59 9.91
C ILE A 462 5.83 25.27 10.67
N PRO A 463 6.91 24.82 11.34
CA PRO A 463 6.85 23.71 12.28
C PRO A 463 6.11 24.16 13.55
N VAL A 464 5.21 23.33 14.06
CA VAL A 464 4.42 23.62 15.27
C VAL A 464 4.50 22.43 16.20
N GLU A 465 5.06 22.67 17.38
CA GLU A 465 5.00 21.70 18.48
C GLU A 465 3.61 21.70 19.11
N ILE A 466 2.72 20.88 18.58
CA ILE A 466 1.29 20.88 18.94
C ILE A 466 1.04 20.43 20.39
N THR A 467 2.00 19.78 21.05
CA THR A 467 1.85 19.43 22.47
C THR A 467 1.91 20.65 23.39
N LEU A 468 2.44 21.80 22.92
CA LEU A 468 2.56 23.04 23.67
C LEU A 468 1.33 23.97 23.52
N LEU A 469 0.12 23.40 23.36
CA LEU A 469 -1.13 24.17 23.24
C LEU A 469 -1.31 25.21 24.36
N SER A 470 -0.97 24.87 25.61
CA SER A 470 -1.13 25.77 26.76
C SER A 470 -0.09 26.88 26.85
N GLU A 471 1.00 26.83 26.07
CA GLU A 471 2.04 27.86 26.04
C GLU A 471 1.77 28.90 24.93
N GLY A 472 0.77 28.65 24.08
CA GLY A 472 0.39 29.51 22.97
C GLY A 472 1.14 29.24 21.67
N PHE A 473 0.54 29.67 20.55
CA PHE A 473 1.00 29.32 19.21
C PHE A 473 2.45 29.72 18.90
N LEU A 474 2.90 30.88 19.36
CA LEU A 474 4.24 31.39 19.03
C LEU A 474 5.35 30.60 19.73
N GLU A 475 5.14 30.17 20.97
CA GLU A 475 6.13 29.32 21.65
C GLU A 475 6.11 27.90 21.06
N ALA A 476 4.93 27.36 20.71
CA ALA A 476 4.82 26.09 19.99
C ALA A 476 5.58 26.12 18.65
N TRP A 477 5.44 27.20 17.88
CA TRP A 477 6.17 27.40 16.62
C TRP A 477 7.69 27.47 16.88
N LYS A 478 8.12 28.38 17.74
CA LYS A 478 9.55 28.58 18.06
C LYS A 478 10.22 27.32 18.59
N TYR A 479 9.52 26.55 19.42
CA TYR A 479 10.01 25.27 19.94
C TYR A 479 10.18 24.25 18.81
N GLY A 480 9.14 24.04 17.99
CA GLY A 480 9.21 23.12 16.85
C GLY A 480 10.31 23.50 15.85
N ALA A 481 10.51 24.79 15.59
CA ALA A 481 11.59 25.25 14.72
C ALA A 481 12.99 25.05 15.31
N ARG A 482 13.13 25.18 16.63
CA ARG A 482 14.38 24.87 17.32
C ARG A 482 14.68 23.37 17.23
N GLU A 483 13.72 22.52 17.55
CA GLU A 483 13.90 21.06 17.47
C GLU A 483 14.25 20.61 16.05
N TRP A 484 13.53 21.11 15.04
CA TRP A 484 13.87 20.86 13.64
C TRP A 484 15.34 21.17 13.37
N ARG A 485 15.82 22.38 13.68
CA ARG A 485 17.20 22.79 13.41
C ARG A 485 18.22 21.94 14.15
N GLU A 486 17.96 21.60 15.41
CA GLU A 486 18.86 20.79 16.23
C GLU A 486 19.02 19.38 15.68
N TYR A 487 17.92 18.71 15.28
CA TYR A 487 17.97 17.33 14.78
C TYR A 487 18.28 17.23 13.28
N ASP A 488 17.81 18.16 12.45
CA ASP A 488 18.16 18.22 11.02
C ASP A 488 19.66 18.48 10.83
N GLY A 489 20.25 19.37 11.64
CA GLY A 489 21.70 19.60 11.66
C GLY A 489 22.53 18.36 12.00
N LEU A 490 21.91 17.35 12.64
CA LEU A 490 22.51 16.05 12.95
C LEU A 490 22.12 14.94 11.96
N GLY A 491 21.29 15.24 10.95
CA GLY A 491 20.74 14.26 10.00
C GLY A 491 19.78 13.27 10.65
N ARG A 492 19.10 13.67 11.73
CA ARG A 492 18.21 12.83 12.54
C ARG A 492 16.75 13.27 12.50
N ALA A 493 16.43 14.37 11.82
CA ALA A 493 15.05 14.75 11.55
C ALA A 493 14.59 14.18 10.20
N GLN A 494 13.31 13.87 10.08
CA GLN A 494 12.66 13.55 8.82
C GLN A 494 11.48 14.49 8.60
N PHE A 495 11.23 14.84 7.34
CA PHE A 495 10.14 15.72 6.93
C PHE A 495 9.27 14.98 5.91
N TYR A 496 8.00 14.75 6.26
CA TYR A 496 7.06 13.97 5.47
C TYR A 496 5.83 14.79 5.11
N PRO A 497 5.79 15.44 3.93
CA PRO A 497 4.57 16.03 3.40
C PRO A 497 3.44 15.00 3.38
N VAL A 498 2.28 15.36 3.92
CA VAL A 498 1.15 14.41 4.08
C VAL A 498 0.69 13.87 2.73
N HIS A 499 0.68 14.70 1.69
CA HIS A 499 0.25 14.28 0.35
C HIS A 499 1.20 13.26 -0.29
N ASP A 500 2.50 13.36 0.00
CA ASP A 500 3.49 12.38 -0.44
C ASP A 500 3.32 11.06 0.33
N ALA A 501 3.09 11.14 1.64
CA ALA A 501 2.82 9.97 2.48
C ALA A 501 1.55 9.23 2.00
N TRP A 502 0.50 9.95 1.60
CA TRP A 502 -0.74 9.38 1.05
C TRP A 502 -0.57 8.63 -0.27
N THR A 503 0.52 8.83 -1.01
CA THR A 503 0.81 8.01 -2.20
C THR A 503 1.04 6.54 -1.85
N LYS A 504 1.52 6.26 -0.62
CA LYS A 504 1.77 4.91 -0.10
C LYS A 504 0.75 4.50 0.96
N TYR A 505 0.44 5.39 1.91
CA TYR A 505 -0.45 5.14 3.04
C TYR A 505 -1.64 6.11 3.00
N LYS A 506 -2.67 5.74 2.23
CA LYS A 506 -3.86 6.60 2.06
C LYS A 506 -4.58 6.85 3.38
N ALA A 507 -5.16 8.05 3.49
CA ALA A 507 -6.04 8.40 4.60
C ALA A 507 -7.26 7.48 4.66
N ALA A 508 -7.53 6.95 5.86
CA ALA A 508 -8.78 6.30 6.20
C ALA A 508 -9.70 7.28 6.94
N THR A 509 -10.98 6.97 7.03
CA THR A 509 -11.93 7.68 7.90
C THR A 509 -12.87 6.65 8.49
N VAL A 510 -13.08 6.69 9.81
CA VAL A 510 -14.00 5.76 10.47
C VAL A 510 -15.42 6.05 9.96
N PRO A 511 -16.15 5.03 9.46
CA PRO A 511 -17.53 5.22 9.04
C PRO A 511 -18.40 5.78 10.18
N GLY A 512 -19.08 6.90 9.94
CA GLY A 512 -19.89 7.56 10.96
C GLY A 512 -20.40 8.94 10.55
N GLY A 513 -21.35 9.47 11.31
CA GLY A 513 -21.79 10.86 11.21
C GLY A 513 -20.94 11.79 12.07
N ALA A 514 -21.13 13.11 11.93
CA ALA A 514 -20.47 14.09 12.78
C ALA A 514 -20.84 13.87 14.25
N LEU A 515 -19.82 13.79 15.12
CA LEU A 515 -20.00 13.72 16.56
C LEU A 515 -20.35 15.11 17.12
N PRO A 516 -21.20 15.21 18.15
CA PRO A 516 -21.57 16.49 18.74
C PRO A 516 -20.39 17.12 19.47
N LEU A 517 -20.05 18.36 19.13
CA LEU A 517 -19.00 19.15 19.78
C LEU A 517 -19.60 20.36 20.50
N LEU A 518 -19.07 20.68 21.68
CA LEU A 518 -19.41 21.91 22.41
C LEU A 518 -18.42 23.02 22.01
N PHE A 519 -18.76 23.76 20.98
CA PHE A 519 -17.92 24.84 20.47
C PHE A 519 -17.76 26.00 21.45
N PRO A 520 -16.58 26.63 21.52
CA PRO A 520 -16.43 27.93 22.17
C PRO A 520 -17.34 28.97 21.48
N SER A 521 -17.73 30.02 22.21
CA SER A 521 -18.50 31.11 21.62
C SER A 521 -17.67 31.85 20.57
N GLN A 522 -18.32 32.36 19.51
CA GLN A 522 -17.64 33.13 18.47
C GLN A 522 -16.94 34.37 19.03
N GLU A 523 -17.52 35.03 20.02
CA GLU A 523 -16.91 36.16 20.71
C GLU A 523 -15.57 35.78 21.38
N ASN A 524 -15.54 34.67 22.13
CA ASN A 524 -14.31 34.21 22.79
C ASN A 524 -13.26 33.77 21.76
N MET A 525 -13.67 33.08 20.69
CA MET A 525 -12.77 32.69 19.60
C MET A 525 -12.10 33.91 18.96
N ILE A 526 -12.88 34.93 18.61
CA ILE A 526 -12.36 36.17 18.00
C ILE A 526 -11.44 36.90 18.99
N SER A 527 -11.83 37.00 20.26
CA SER A 527 -11.02 37.68 21.27
C SER A 527 -9.64 37.03 21.45
N ASN A 528 -9.59 35.72 21.68
CA ASN A 528 -8.34 34.99 21.90
C ASN A 528 -7.46 34.99 20.64
N TYR A 529 -8.07 34.80 19.47
CA TYR A 529 -7.37 34.91 18.19
C TYR A 529 -6.74 36.29 17.99
N ASN A 530 -7.47 37.36 18.26
CA ASN A 530 -6.96 38.72 18.09
C ASN A 530 -5.81 39.02 19.06
N GLU A 531 -5.88 38.54 20.31
CA GLU A 531 -4.78 38.66 21.27
C GLU A 531 -3.52 37.97 20.76
N SER A 532 -3.62 36.70 20.36
CA SER A 532 -2.48 35.94 19.84
C SER A 532 -1.93 36.51 18.52
N LEU A 533 -2.81 37.04 17.65
CA LEU A 533 -2.40 37.74 16.42
C LEU A 533 -1.68 39.06 16.72
N ASP A 534 -2.14 39.83 17.71
CA ASP A 534 -1.48 41.07 18.12
C ASP A 534 -0.09 40.80 18.70
N ILE A 535 0.08 39.74 19.51
CA ILE A 535 1.40 39.32 20.01
C ILE A 535 2.33 38.96 18.84
N PHE A 536 1.83 38.22 17.85
CA PHE A 536 2.60 37.90 16.64
C PHE A 536 3.02 39.17 15.88
N ILE A 537 2.07 40.09 15.64
CA ILE A 537 2.35 41.34 14.94
C ILE A 537 3.38 42.16 15.71
N GLU A 538 3.25 42.29 17.03
CA GLU A 538 4.21 43.03 17.84
C GLU A 538 5.61 42.42 17.78
N ARG A 539 5.72 41.08 17.86
CA ARG A 539 7.01 40.36 17.73
C ARG A 539 7.72 40.66 16.41
N GLU A 540 7.00 40.65 15.29
CA GLU A 540 7.60 40.91 13.97
C GLU A 540 7.86 42.42 13.75
N LEU A 541 7.03 43.28 14.31
CA LEU A 541 7.07 44.72 14.08
C LEU A 541 8.11 45.44 14.97
N GLU A 542 8.35 44.98 16.19
CA GLU A 542 9.23 45.65 17.16
C GLU A 542 10.67 45.86 16.63
N PRO A 543 11.35 44.85 16.04
CA PRO A 543 12.71 45.03 15.52
C PRO A 543 12.78 46.12 14.45
N HIS A 544 11.78 46.17 13.56
CA HIS A 544 11.68 47.20 12.54
C HIS A 544 11.41 48.58 13.15
N VAL A 545 10.51 48.68 14.13
CA VAL A 545 10.23 49.94 14.82
C VAL A 545 11.49 50.49 15.50
N ALA A 546 12.29 49.63 16.14
CA ALA A 546 13.56 50.03 16.74
C ALA A 546 14.55 50.54 15.69
N GLU A 547 14.73 49.81 14.59
CA GLU A 547 15.62 50.18 13.47
C GLU A 547 15.21 51.52 12.85
N PHE A 548 13.94 51.69 12.50
CA PHE A 548 13.45 52.94 11.91
C PHE A 548 13.51 54.11 12.89
N SER A 549 13.28 53.87 14.20
CA SER A 549 13.42 54.91 15.23
C SER A 549 14.86 55.44 15.30
N GLU A 550 15.86 54.56 15.20
CA GLU A 550 17.26 54.96 15.15
C GLU A 550 17.59 55.74 13.86
N LYS A 551 17.17 55.24 12.70
CA LYS A 551 17.37 55.93 11.40
C LYS A 551 16.76 57.33 11.41
N LEU A 552 15.53 57.47 11.94
CA LEU A 552 14.81 58.73 12.03
C LEU A 552 15.48 59.74 12.98
N GLN A 553 16.13 59.28 14.04
CA GLN A 553 16.92 60.15 14.93
C GLN A 553 18.15 60.71 14.20
N ARG A 554 18.78 59.92 13.32
CA ARG A 554 19.94 60.36 12.54
C ARG A 554 19.55 61.33 11.43
N ARG A 555 18.49 61.00 10.68
CA ARG A 555 17.99 61.81 9.57
C ARG A 555 16.51 61.54 9.31
N ASP A 556 15.67 62.51 9.65
CA ASP A 556 14.25 62.46 9.33
C ASP A 556 14.01 62.97 7.90
N THR A 557 13.54 62.10 6.99
CA THR A 557 13.22 62.45 5.58
C THR A 557 11.83 61.93 5.20
N ALA A 558 11.20 62.54 4.19
CA ALA A 558 9.91 62.08 3.69
C ALA A 558 9.97 60.61 3.20
N ARG A 559 11.06 60.25 2.51
CA ARG A 559 11.34 58.87 2.08
C ARG A 559 11.41 57.90 3.25
N LEU A 560 12.18 58.21 4.29
CA LEU A 560 12.32 57.33 5.46
C LEU A 560 11.01 57.20 6.25
N ARG A 561 10.25 58.28 6.40
CA ARG A 561 8.89 58.28 6.98
C ARG A 561 7.95 57.39 6.16
N ASN A 562 7.98 57.48 4.83
CA ASN A 562 7.20 56.62 3.97
C ASN A 562 7.58 55.15 4.13
N SER A 563 8.87 54.81 4.08
CA SER A 563 9.31 53.42 4.29
C SER A 563 8.89 52.90 5.67
N PHE A 564 8.90 53.74 6.71
CA PHE A 564 8.39 53.34 8.02
C PHE A 564 6.87 53.13 8.04
N GLY A 565 6.11 53.98 7.35
CA GLY A 565 4.67 53.79 7.17
C GLY A 565 4.34 52.49 6.44
N VAL A 566 5.13 52.13 5.41
CA VAL A 566 5.00 50.86 4.69
C VAL A 566 5.17 49.67 5.63
N VAL A 567 6.14 49.70 6.55
CA VAL A 567 6.30 48.64 7.55
C VAL A 567 5.04 48.49 8.40
N TYR A 568 4.51 49.60 8.96
CA TYR A 568 3.25 49.51 9.74
C TYR A 568 2.09 48.96 8.93
N ALA A 569 1.99 49.34 7.64
CA ALA A 569 0.91 48.92 6.78
C ALA A 569 0.99 47.42 6.42
N LYS A 570 2.19 46.87 6.23
CA LYS A 570 2.43 45.43 6.01
C LYS A 570 1.95 44.55 7.17
N TYR A 571 1.82 45.10 8.38
CA TYR A 571 1.28 44.39 9.55
C TYR A 571 -0.11 44.89 9.97
N GLY A 572 -0.84 45.56 9.07
CA GLY A 572 -2.22 45.98 9.31
C GLY A 572 -2.38 47.14 10.31
N LYS A 573 -1.30 47.76 10.79
CA LYS A 573 -1.37 48.91 11.72
C LYS A 573 -1.57 50.21 10.94
N TYR A 574 -2.70 50.30 10.23
CA TYR A 574 -3.00 51.37 9.26
C TYR A 574 -3.00 52.77 9.87
N ASP A 575 -3.50 52.96 11.10
CA ASP A 575 -3.49 54.27 11.77
C ASP A 575 -2.05 54.81 11.96
N LYS A 576 -1.12 53.93 12.36
CA LYS A 576 0.29 54.28 12.53
C LYS A 576 0.96 54.54 11.18
N ALA A 577 0.60 53.76 10.16
CA ALA A 577 1.09 53.95 8.80
C ALA A 577 0.65 55.31 8.22
N GLU A 578 -0.64 55.64 8.36
CA GLU A 578 -1.21 56.92 7.96
C GLU A 578 -0.50 58.09 8.65
N GLU A 579 -0.18 57.97 9.94
CA GLU A 579 0.59 59.00 10.65
C GLU A 579 1.95 59.25 9.99
N GLN A 580 2.66 58.19 9.60
CA GLN A 580 3.97 58.33 8.95
C GLN A 580 3.84 58.87 7.52
N PHE A 581 2.87 58.43 6.74
CA PHE A 581 2.63 58.97 5.39
C PHE A 581 2.23 60.46 5.44
N ASN A 582 1.40 60.86 6.39
CA ASN A 582 1.06 62.26 6.61
C ASN A 582 2.27 63.10 7.02
N ARG A 583 3.19 62.55 7.82
CA ARG A 583 4.48 63.22 8.12
C ARG A 583 5.32 63.38 6.85
N ALA A 584 5.42 62.35 6.02
CA ALA A 584 6.14 62.42 4.76
C ALA A 584 5.59 63.52 3.84
N LEU A 585 4.26 63.57 3.65
CA LEU A 585 3.60 64.57 2.81
C LEU A 585 3.66 66.00 3.38
N ARG A 586 3.82 66.17 4.70
CA ARG A 586 4.09 67.50 5.30
C ARG A 586 5.51 67.98 5.01
N MET A 587 6.47 67.06 4.94
CA MET A 587 7.87 67.37 4.63
C MET A 587 8.04 67.65 3.14
N GLU A 588 7.41 66.82 2.30
CA GLU A 588 7.45 66.92 0.85
C GLU A 588 6.02 66.77 0.29
N PRO A 589 5.30 67.89 0.06
CA PRO A 589 3.91 67.86 -0.41
C PRO A 589 3.71 67.17 -1.76
N ASP A 590 4.76 67.09 -2.59
CA ASP A 590 4.74 66.47 -3.92
C ASP A 590 5.37 65.06 -3.91
N PHE A 591 5.44 64.40 -2.75
CA PHE A 591 6.02 63.06 -2.63
C PHE A 591 5.04 61.95 -3.03
N ALA A 592 5.03 61.63 -4.33
CA ALA A 592 4.11 60.66 -4.94
C ALA A 592 4.03 59.28 -4.24
N PRO A 593 5.13 58.64 -3.79
CA PRO A 593 5.05 57.34 -3.10
C PRO A 593 4.15 57.37 -1.85
N ALA A 594 4.26 58.41 -1.02
CA ALA A 594 3.40 58.55 0.16
C ALA A 594 1.94 58.83 -0.20
N MET A 595 1.66 59.49 -1.33
CA MET A 595 0.28 59.65 -1.83
C MET A 595 -0.31 58.31 -2.26
N ILE A 596 0.45 57.48 -2.98
CA ILE A 596 0.01 56.15 -3.41
C ILE A 596 -0.28 55.29 -2.19
N ASN A 597 0.64 55.25 -1.22
CA ASN A 597 0.47 54.46 -0.01
C ASN A 597 -0.68 54.97 0.89
N MET A 598 -0.93 56.29 0.93
CA MET A 598 -2.12 56.84 1.58
C MET A 598 -3.40 56.39 0.87
N GLY A 599 -3.41 56.45 -0.47
CA GLY A 599 -4.52 55.95 -1.29
C GLY A 599 -4.80 54.46 -1.02
N ASN A 600 -3.75 53.66 -0.85
CA ASN A 600 -3.86 52.24 -0.52
C ASN A 600 -4.55 52.01 0.84
N ILE A 601 -4.20 52.77 1.87
CA ILE A 601 -4.85 52.70 3.19
C ILE A 601 -6.34 53.09 3.07
N LEU A 602 -6.63 54.21 2.41
CA LEU A 602 -8.00 54.69 2.22
C LEU A 602 -8.84 53.69 1.43
N PHE A 603 -8.24 53.02 0.43
CA PHE A 603 -8.90 51.95 -0.31
C PHE A 603 -9.27 50.78 0.62
N LEU A 604 -8.35 50.34 1.48
CA LEU A 604 -8.60 49.26 2.46
C LEU A 604 -9.68 49.64 3.47
N GLN A 605 -9.71 50.90 3.90
CA GLN A 605 -10.75 51.47 4.78
C GLN A 605 -12.10 51.70 4.06
N LYS A 606 -12.18 51.36 2.76
CA LYS A 606 -13.36 51.55 1.89
C LYS A 606 -13.73 53.01 1.63
N GLU A 607 -12.81 53.94 1.83
CA GLU A 607 -12.96 55.36 1.51
C GLU A 607 -12.57 55.62 0.05
N MET A 608 -13.33 55.05 -0.89
CA MET A 608 -12.96 54.98 -2.31
C MET A 608 -12.76 56.35 -2.97
N ASP A 609 -13.58 57.35 -2.65
CA ASP A 609 -13.43 58.71 -3.18
C ASP A 609 -12.12 59.37 -2.71
N ALA A 610 -11.76 59.18 -1.44
CA ALA A 610 -10.55 59.72 -0.86
C ALA A 610 -9.30 59.01 -1.42
N ALA A 611 -9.37 57.68 -1.58
CA ALA A 611 -8.34 56.88 -2.22
C ALA A 611 -8.09 57.35 -3.66
N LEU A 612 -9.15 57.47 -4.45
CA LEU A 612 -9.08 57.91 -5.84
C LEU A 612 -8.48 59.33 -5.95
N ASN A 613 -8.82 60.23 -5.03
CA ASN A 613 -8.22 61.56 -4.97
C ASN A 613 -6.70 61.51 -4.72
N MET A 614 -6.24 60.67 -3.80
CA MET A 614 -4.80 60.49 -3.55
C MET A 614 -4.08 59.91 -4.78
N TYR A 615 -4.64 58.89 -5.42
CA TYR A 615 -4.04 58.32 -6.62
C TYR A 615 -4.00 59.30 -7.79
N ASN A 616 -5.05 60.11 -8.01
CA ASN A 616 -5.04 61.13 -9.06
C ASN A 616 -4.01 62.23 -8.80
N LYS A 617 -3.74 62.59 -7.53
CA LYS A 617 -2.66 63.52 -7.19
C LYS A 617 -1.30 62.91 -7.49
N ALA A 618 -1.09 61.63 -7.17
CA ALA A 618 0.13 60.92 -7.53
C ALA A 618 0.32 60.83 -9.04
N ASP A 619 -0.74 60.53 -9.80
CA ASP A 619 -0.74 60.47 -11.26
C ASP A 619 -0.39 61.83 -11.89
N ALA A 620 -0.89 62.93 -11.34
CA ALA A 620 -0.53 64.27 -11.81
C ALA A 620 0.96 64.61 -11.66
N LEU A 621 1.64 63.99 -10.67
CA LEU A 621 3.07 64.17 -10.42
C LEU A 621 3.93 63.19 -11.22
N LYS A 622 3.47 61.94 -11.34
CA LYS A 622 4.13 60.86 -12.07
C LYS A 622 3.14 60.20 -13.04
N PRO A 623 2.79 60.90 -14.14
CA PRO A 623 1.86 60.35 -15.11
C PRO A 623 2.42 59.08 -15.74
N ASP A 624 1.55 58.25 -16.29
CA ASP A 624 1.91 57.02 -17.01
C ASP A 624 2.58 55.93 -16.15
N THR A 625 2.47 56.01 -14.81
CA THR A 625 3.03 55.00 -13.89
C THR A 625 2.11 53.77 -13.77
N PRO A 626 2.54 52.55 -14.14
CA PRO A 626 1.69 51.36 -14.15
C PRO A 626 1.02 51.03 -12.80
N THR A 627 1.73 51.18 -11.68
CA THR A 627 1.18 50.91 -10.34
C THR A 627 0.04 51.88 -9.98
N ILE A 628 0.17 53.16 -10.36
CA ILE A 628 -0.88 54.17 -10.18
C ILE A 628 -2.09 53.88 -11.07
N ILE A 629 -1.87 53.51 -12.34
CA ILE A 629 -2.94 53.13 -13.27
C ILE A 629 -3.71 51.93 -12.72
N ALA A 630 -3.01 50.91 -12.21
CA ALA A 630 -3.62 49.73 -11.60
C ALA A 630 -4.45 50.10 -10.35
N ALA A 631 -3.92 50.95 -9.47
CA ALA A 631 -4.60 51.40 -8.25
C ALA A 631 -5.88 52.21 -8.55
N ILE A 632 -5.83 53.11 -9.55
CA ILE A 632 -7.01 53.86 -10.03
C ILE A 632 -8.02 52.91 -10.66
N ALA A 633 -7.60 51.99 -11.53
CA ALA A 633 -8.49 51.03 -12.18
C ALA A 633 -9.21 50.14 -11.15
N LYS A 634 -8.48 49.64 -10.16
CA LYS A 634 -9.00 48.85 -9.05
C LYS A 634 -10.00 49.65 -8.21
N THR A 635 -9.67 50.89 -7.85
CA THR A 635 -10.57 51.76 -7.08
C THR A 635 -11.86 52.07 -7.84
N ARG A 636 -11.76 52.39 -9.14
CA ARG A 636 -12.93 52.64 -10.00
C ARG A 636 -13.79 51.39 -10.21
N TYR A 637 -13.19 50.21 -10.20
CA TYR A 637 -13.92 48.95 -10.28
C TYR A 637 -14.78 48.72 -9.03
N GLU A 638 -14.23 48.95 -7.83
CA GLU A 638 -15.00 48.88 -6.57
C GLU A 638 -16.09 49.96 -6.48
N MET A 639 -15.90 51.09 -7.16
CA MET A 639 -16.93 52.13 -7.31
C MET A 639 -17.96 51.83 -8.43
N GLU A 640 -17.90 50.65 -9.04
CA GLU A 640 -18.76 50.20 -10.15
C GLU A 640 -18.66 51.05 -11.43
N GLN A 641 -17.54 51.74 -11.65
CA GLN A 641 -17.31 52.62 -12.81
C GLN A 641 -16.66 51.86 -13.98
N TYR A 642 -17.26 50.75 -14.39
CA TYR A 642 -16.66 49.77 -15.32
C TYR A 642 -16.25 50.33 -16.69
N ASP A 643 -16.96 51.33 -17.21
CA ASP A 643 -16.63 51.95 -18.50
C ASP A 643 -15.23 52.60 -18.50
N GLN A 644 -14.82 53.16 -17.36
CA GLN A 644 -13.51 53.78 -17.21
C GLN A 644 -12.42 52.74 -16.93
N VAL A 645 -12.75 51.69 -16.18
CA VAL A 645 -11.83 50.59 -15.85
C VAL A 645 -11.30 49.91 -17.11
N LYS A 646 -12.16 49.67 -18.11
CA LYS A 646 -11.76 48.99 -19.35
C LYS A 646 -10.61 49.70 -20.06
N ASN A 647 -10.69 51.02 -20.17
CA ASN A 647 -9.65 51.81 -20.83
C ASN A 647 -8.35 51.81 -20.00
N LEU A 648 -8.46 51.94 -18.68
CA LEU A 648 -7.30 51.91 -17.77
C LEU A 648 -6.61 50.54 -17.77
N TYR A 649 -7.38 49.45 -17.80
CA TYR A 649 -6.84 48.09 -17.86
C TYR A 649 -6.15 47.83 -19.21
N GLN A 650 -6.72 48.29 -20.31
CA GLN A 650 -6.09 48.18 -21.63
C GLN A 650 -4.78 48.98 -21.68
N ASP A 651 -4.74 50.15 -21.05
CA ASP A 651 -3.51 50.94 -20.93
C ASP A 651 -2.45 50.23 -20.07
N LEU A 652 -2.85 49.68 -18.92
CA LEU A 652 -2.00 48.87 -18.05
C LEU A 652 -1.43 47.65 -18.80
N GLN A 653 -2.26 46.96 -19.59
CA GLN A 653 -1.84 45.81 -20.39
C GLN A 653 -0.78 46.16 -21.44
N ASN A 654 -0.86 47.36 -22.03
CA ASN A 654 0.13 47.81 -23.00
C ASN A 654 1.45 48.21 -22.35
N LYS A 655 1.40 48.83 -21.15
CA LYS A 655 2.58 49.39 -20.46
C LYS A 655 3.31 48.36 -19.61
N ALA A 656 2.58 47.52 -18.90
CA ALA A 656 3.11 46.51 -17.99
C ALA A 656 2.26 45.23 -18.07
N PRO A 657 2.47 44.38 -19.10
CA PRO A 657 1.69 43.16 -19.30
C PRO A 657 1.69 42.22 -18.10
N ASP A 658 2.84 42.08 -17.42
CA ASP A 658 2.98 41.21 -16.26
C ASP A 658 2.20 41.72 -15.05
N LEU A 659 2.17 43.04 -14.83
CA LEU A 659 1.35 43.67 -13.79
C LEU A 659 -0.14 43.57 -14.14
N ALA A 660 -0.50 43.83 -15.41
CA ALA A 660 -1.87 43.70 -15.88
C ALA A 660 -2.43 42.27 -15.68
N ALA A 661 -1.61 41.25 -15.88
CA ALA A 661 -1.99 39.86 -15.66
C ALA A 661 -2.45 39.60 -14.20
N GLN A 662 -1.89 40.30 -13.22
CA GLN A 662 -2.30 40.21 -11.81
C GLN A 662 -3.71 40.80 -11.58
N TYR A 663 -4.12 41.76 -12.42
CA TYR A 663 -5.42 42.43 -12.36
C TYR A 663 -6.39 41.98 -13.45
N ALA A 664 -6.21 40.78 -14.02
CA ALA A 664 -7.01 40.29 -15.14
C ALA A 664 -8.53 40.28 -14.92
N TYR A 665 -8.99 40.25 -13.65
CA TYR A 665 -10.40 40.36 -13.30
C TYR A 665 -11.05 41.70 -13.70
N LEU A 666 -10.25 42.77 -13.83
CA LEU A 666 -10.73 44.09 -14.24
C LEU A 666 -11.21 44.15 -15.70
N ASN A 667 -10.86 43.15 -16.53
CA ASN A 667 -11.20 43.10 -17.97
C ASN A 667 -12.60 42.49 -18.28
N ASN A 668 -13.39 42.14 -17.27
CA ASN A 668 -14.80 41.77 -17.38
C ASN A 668 -15.14 40.62 -18.38
N GLU A 669 -14.24 39.65 -18.61
CA GLU A 669 -14.63 38.34 -19.14
C GLU A 669 -15.04 37.43 -17.98
N ILE A 670 -16.32 37.06 -17.91
CA ILE A 670 -16.86 36.12 -16.91
C ILE A 670 -16.30 34.71 -17.18
N SER A 671 -15.06 34.49 -16.77
CA SER A 671 -14.46 33.17 -16.61
C SER A 671 -14.48 32.79 -15.13
N VAL A 672 -14.44 31.49 -14.83
CA VAL A 672 -14.30 30.98 -13.46
C VAL A 672 -13.03 31.56 -12.78
N ILE A 673 -12.01 31.89 -13.57
CA ILE A 673 -10.75 32.52 -13.16
C ILE A 673 -10.96 33.98 -12.72
N GLY A 674 -11.84 34.73 -13.39
CA GLY A 674 -12.17 36.12 -13.04
C GLY A 674 -12.85 36.28 -11.68
N ARG A 675 -13.76 35.34 -11.33
CA ARG A 675 -14.46 35.34 -10.02
C ARG A 675 -13.53 34.98 -8.86
N ALA A 676 -12.60 34.04 -9.05
CA ALA A 676 -11.60 33.68 -8.04
C ALA A 676 -10.56 34.80 -7.83
N SER A 677 -10.20 35.52 -8.90
CA SER A 677 -9.26 36.65 -8.85
C SER A 677 -9.89 37.89 -8.21
N ALA A 678 -11.19 38.15 -8.45
CA ALA A 678 -11.93 39.23 -7.79
C ALA A 678 -12.01 39.05 -6.26
N ALA A 679 -12.01 37.81 -5.73
CA ALA A 679 -11.96 37.57 -4.29
C ALA A 679 -10.61 37.95 -3.65
N ARG A 680 -9.52 38.03 -4.44
CA ARG A 680 -8.20 38.54 -4.01
C ARG A 680 -8.06 40.07 -4.18
N ALA A 681 -9.05 40.74 -4.77
CA ALA A 681 -8.99 42.16 -5.11
C ALA A 681 -8.86 43.08 -3.89
N ASN A 682 -9.33 42.66 -2.71
CA ASN A 682 -9.31 43.47 -1.49
C ASN A 682 -7.97 43.45 -0.72
N VAL A 683 -6.91 42.88 -1.30
CA VAL A 683 -5.58 42.89 -0.70
C VAL A 683 -4.72 43.96 -1.39
N VAL A 684 -4.01 44.77 -0.60
CA VAL A 684 -2.93 45.64 -1.10
C VAL A 684 -1.62 44.94 -0.79
N THR A 685 -0.95 44.45 -1.83
CA THR A 685 0.37 43.81 -1.72
C THR A 685 1.51 44.77 -2.05
N ASP A 686 1.22 45.81 -2.84
CA ASP A 686 2.22 46.69 -3.41
C ASP A 686 2.26 48.01 -2.63
N TRP A 687 3.30 48.16 -1.83
CA TRP A 687 3.60 49.37 -1.08
C TRP A 687 4.81 50.06 -1.71
N GLU A 688 4.63 51.32 -2.12
CA GLU A 688 5.65 52.09 -2.83
C GLU A 688 6.75 52.56 -1.87
N VAL A 689 7.97 52.07 -2.09
CA VAL A 689 9.19 52.56 -1.41
C VAL A 689 10.11 53.17 -2.45
N ASP A 690 10.72 54.29 -2.10
CA ASP A 690 11.69 54.97 -2.95
C ASP A 690 13.07 54.54 -2.43
N GLU A 691 13.81 53.73 -3.21
CA GLU A 691 15.12 53.22 -2.79
C GLU A 691 16.16 54.36 -2.75
N GLU A 692 16.92 54.47 -1.66
CA GLU A 692 18.18 55.21 -1.70
C GLU A 692 19.14 54.43 -2.58
N ASN A 693 19.52 55.00 -3.72
CA ASN A 693 20.86 54.72 -4.22
C ASN A 693 21.81 55.20 -3.12
N GLU A 694 22.37 54.27 -2.34
CA GLU A 694 23.44 54.55 -1.40
C GLU A 694 24.64 55.11 -2.19
N GLU A 695 24.81 56.44 -2.16
CA GLU A 695 26.09 57.10 -2.42
C GLU A 695 26.77 57.49 -1.11
#